data_AF-A0A2E4CDP6-F1
#
_entry.id   AF-A0A2E4CDP6-F1
#
_cell.length_a   1.000
_cell.length_b   1.000
_cell.length_c   1.000
_cell.angle_alpha   90.00
_cell.angle_beta   90.00
_cell.angle_gamma   90.00
#
_symmetry.space_group_name_H-M   'P 1'
#
loop_
_entity.id
_entity.type
_entity.pdbx_description
1 polymer ?
#
loop_
_entity_poly.entity_id
_entity_poly.type
_entity_poly.pdbx_seq_one_letter_code
_entity_poly.pdbx_strand_id
1 'polypeptide(L)'
;MSSSPEITQPTSYVCGNCKTENAANTKFCEGCGHHLTEPCDACGKTVTLSQKFCGKCGVNLGKANQQRFEQYKKRLTEAIKQTKLHEYEHALALTQSLSNLDDYRFRSIAEQAAIATGKIEDIRDRTVEEALTRITEAKKALAGDDSAKVVSLLENVPNILRDTEVENILQRAKTKVSETQVLQDELRTGITEKNWLLVGSLLEQLLDRYPMESRYKELAQKVRGKLMRNAKSSAAKGNFSSALESLNAIPTCASTQELEKLAIWASKADWCAEQVKREPFATPILGRMALTHTKSASELPHAELDVKELASLIKSNQYTTRCPLPRWKPSNKSWLGGEFLLLGLPQMHDLGKHEAFRANPGQLNVAVGLAIQGLGHGRITCHFASKKKKLLGSRRKKPTRCWGLDIGTAAIKAVLLEEKDGSLKILDTFFEALPTPTCRKSAEADTPSTLLLPALMKFAREKSSDKTSVWAGFPSGETVTHFVSIPSVKEKLTQQLLEKEISQKVPLPREDIEVAQWIGEADPANLKGRPVTLSIARKKFLHDYIETLTTAGINVSGLQCDSLALLNFATSEFSELLKCSEDDSDQIDAKDDAIAFLNCGASSTTLLVVSRRSHWYWTMERGSEAVNSLIARQAKVTLEKAEELKRNPTELADPASQYAPVENSFLEVRARLEVALKDMLKQNDRIDITSTWCMGGGSLTHQWMRLVAAQEESS
;
A
#
# COMPACT_ATOMS: atom_id res chain seq x y z
N MET A 1 96.60 45.45 58.64
CA MET A 1 95.35 46.08 58.21
C MET A 1 95.61 46.81 56.89
N SER A 2 94.63 46.74 56.00
CA SER A 2 94.42 47.58 54.79
C SER A 2 95.42 47.40 53.65
N SER A 3 95.01 47.22 52.39
CA SER A 3 93.67 47.29 51.78
C SER A 3 93.76 46.67 50.39
N SER A 4 92.78 45.81 50.05
CA SER A 4 92.61 45.22 48.72
C SER A 4 92.44 46.30 47.65
N PRO A 5 92.92 46.08 46.40
CA PRO A 5 92.65 47.00 45.31
C PRO A 5 91.15 46.93 44.97
N GLU A 6 90.45 48.04 45.22
CA GLU A 6 89.11 48.30 44.70
C GLU A 6 89.14 48.13 43.19
N ILE A 7 88.39 47.14 42.70
CA ILE A 7 88.05 47.02 41.28
C ILE A 7 87.21 48.26 40.96
N THR A 8 87.85 49.25 40.34
CA THR A 8 87.21 50.47 39.87
C THR A 8 86.04 50.10 38.97
N GLN A 9 84.83 50.43 39.41
CA GLN A 9 83.65 50.34 38.56
C GLN A 9 83.87 51.23 37.34
N PRO A 10 83.45 50.80 36.14
CA PRO A 10 83.59 51.61 34.94
C PRO A 10 82.95 52.97 35.18
N THR A 11 83.69 54.05 34.88
CA THR A 11 83.24 55.44 35.05
C THR A 11 82.33 55.91 33.92
N SER A 12 82.28 55.17 32.80
CA SER A 12 81.43 55.45 31.64
C SER A 12 80.96 54.17 30.93
N TYR A 13 79.84 54.27 30.19
CA TYR A 13 79.31 53.26 29.29
C TYR A 13 79.28 53.78 27.85
N VAL A 14 79.90 53.05 26.92
CA VAL A 14 79.79 53.34 25.48
C VAL A 14 78.52 52.71 24.93
N CYS A 15 77.66 53.53 24.32
CA CYS A 15 76.43 53.07 23.68
C CYS A 15 76.75 52.13 22.51
N GLY A 16 76.21 50.92 22.55
CA GLY A 16 76.37 49.95 21.47
C GLY A 16 75.78 50.42 20.13
N ASN A 17 74.72 51.24 20.19
CA ASN A 17 73.99 51.78 19.04
C ASN A 17 74.72 52.95 18.34
N CYS A 18 74.93 54.08 19.04
CA CYS A 18 75.44 55.33 18.44
C CYS A 18 76.89 55.68 18.83
N LYS A 19 77.54 54.86 19.69
CA LYS A 19 78.89 55.07 20.21
C LYS A 19 79.10 56.26 21.14
N THR A 20 78.06 57.03 21.47
CA THR A 20 78.12 58.05 22.52
C THR A 20 78.55 57.45 23.85
N GLU A 21 79.48 58.10 24.54
CA GLU A 21 79.93 57.77 25.88
C GLU A 21 78.96 58.39 26.92
N ASN A 22 78.54 57.61 27.91
CA ASN A 22 77.52 58.01 28.89
C ASN A 22 78.06 57.77 30.29
N ALA A 23 77.59 58.52 31.29
CA ALA A 23 78.01 58.31 32.67
C ALA A 23 77.64 56.90 33.19
N ALA A 24 78.45 56.37 34.11
CA ALA A 24 78.13 55.11 34.78
C ALA A 24 76.76 55.20 35.47
N ASN A 25 75.93 54.16 35.31
CA ASN A 25 74.54 54.04 35.81
C ASN A 25 73.43 54.76 35.00
N THR A 26 73.71 55.40 33.87
CA THR A 26 72.66 55.88 32.96
C THR A 26 71.90 54.71 32.34
N LYS A 27 70.57 54.66 32.47
CA LYS A 27 69.74 53.59 31.89
C LYS A 27 69.55 53.72 30.38
N PHE A 28 69.51 54.96 29.88
CA PHE A 28 69.33 55.30 28.47
C PHE A 28 70.51 56.14 27.99
N CYS A 29 70.81 56.05 26.70
CA CYS A 29 71.87 56.82 26.06
C CYS A 29 71.46 58.28 25.88
N GLU A 30 72.31 59.23 26.28
CA GLU A 30 72.04 60.67 26.15
C GLU A 30 72.09 61.15 24.70
N GLY A 31 72.80 60.44 23.81
CA GLY A 31 72.89 60.79 22.39
C GLY A 31 71.75 60.24 21.52
N CYS A 32 71.22 59.06 21.83
CA CYS A 32 70.22 58.40 20.97
C CYS A 32 69.01 57.81 21.70
N GLY A 33 68.90 57.97 23.02
CA GLY A 33 67.79 57.47 23.84
C GLY A 33 67.76 55.95 24.04
N HIS A 34 68.66 55.18 23.43
CA HIS A 34 68.64 53.73 23.48
C HIS A 34 68.98 53.17 24.87
N HIS A 35 68.34 52.09 25.29
CA HIS A 35 68.65 51.45 26.57
C HIS A 35 70.10 50.96 26.58
N LEU A 36 70.83 51.14 27.68
CA LEU A 36 72.26 50.86 27.75
C LEU A 36 72.59 49.57 28.51
N THR A 37 71.66 49.10 29.33
CA THR A 37 71.88 47.98 30.25
C THR A 37 70.82 46.89 30.15
N GLU A 38 71.07 45.70 30.66
CA GLU A 38 70.06 44.66 30.83
C GLU A 38 70.43 43.81 32.06
N PRO A 39 69.49 43.11 32.69
CA PRO A 39 69.85 42.11 33.68
C PRO A 39 70.54 40.92 33.01
N CYS A 40 71.61 40.40 33.62
CA CYS A 40 72.24 39.17 33.19
C CYS A 40 71.30 37.97 33.44
N ASP A 41 70.96 37.23 32.38
CA ASP A 41 70.03 36.07 32.43
C ASP A 41 70.41 35.00 33.48
N ALA A 42 71.70 34.85 33.80
CA ALA A 42 72.18 33.86 34.76
C ALA A 42 72.18 34.31 36.24
N CYS A 43 72.31 35.61 36.53
CA CYS A 43 72.54 36.07 37.91
C CYS A 43 71.86 37.40 38.30
N GLY A 44 71.09 38.00 37.39
CA GLY A 44 70.32 39.23 37.59
C GLY A 44 71.14 40.52 37.70
N LYS A 45 72.48 40.44 37.71
CA LYS A 45 73.35 41.63 37.74
C LYS A 45 73.10 42.47 36.48
N THR A 46 72.87 43.76 36.65
CA THR A 46 72.83 44.73 35.55
C THR A 46 74.18 44.74 34.80
N VAL A 47 74.14 44.46 33.50
CA VAL A 47 75.27 44.44 32.57
C VAL A 47 74.98 45.43 31.44
N THR A 48 76.00 45.93 30.74
CA THR A 48 75.76 46.78 29.56
C THR A 48 75.42 45.91 28.34
N LEU A 49 74.62 46.43 27.40
CA LEU A 49 74.27 45.68 26.18
C LEU A 49 75.49 45.35 25.30
N SER A 50 76.58 46.10 25.44
CA SER A 50 77.87 45.92 24.74
C SER A 50 78.85 45.01 25.48
N GLN A 51 78.52 44.57 26.70
CA GLN A 51 79.38 43.74 27.55
C GLN A 51 79.48 42.29 27.04
N LYS A 52 80.69 41.74 26.95
CA LYS A 52 80.94 40.37 26.45
C LYS A 52 80.73 39.28 27.51
N PHE A 53 81.11 39.54 28.76
CA PHE A 53 81.02 38.60 29.89
C PHE A 53 80.46 39.30 31.13
N CYS A 54 79.61 38.63 31.90
CA CYS A 54 79.11 39.19 33.15
C CYS A 54 80.24 39.29 34.18
N GLY A 55 80.49 40.50 34.69
CA GLY A 55 81.51 40.73 35.72
C GLY A 55 81.19 40.12 37.10
N LYS A 56 79.98 39.60 37.33
CA LYS A 56 79.60 38.91 38.58
C LYS A 56 79.73 37.39 38.49
N CYS A 57 79.13 36.78 37.47
CA CYS A 57 79.04 35.31 37.37
C CYS A 57 79.86 34.70 36.22
N GLY A 58 80.55 35.52 35.42
CA GLY A 58 81.42 35.06 34.33
C GLY A 58 80.71 34.55 33.08
N VAL A 59 79.37 34.54 33.02
CA VAL A 59 78.63 34.01 31.86
C VAL A 59 78.94 34.80 30.58
N ASN A 60 79.05 34.11 29.44
CA ASN A 60 79.28 34.71 28.13
C ASN A 60 77.97 35.29 27.58
N LEU A 61 77.81 36.60 27.68
CA LEU A 61 76.64 37.35 27.23
C LEU A 61 76.56 37.40 25.69
N GLY A 62 77.71 37.40 25.01
CA GLY A 62 77.76 37.34 23.55
C GLY A 62 77.15 36.05 22.98
N LYS A 63 77.44 34.90 23.60
CA LYS A 63 76.85 33.60 23.24
C LYS A 63 75.35 33.57 23.54
N ALA A 64 74.91 34.13 24.66
CA ALA A 64 73.48 34.25 24.99
C ALA A 64 72.72 35.11 23.97
N ASN A 65 73.29 36.25 23.56
CA ASN A 65 72.71 37.10 22.52
C ASN A 65 72.64 36.41 21.16
N GLN A 66 73.66 35.65 20.78
CA GLN A 66 73.65 34.86 19.55
C GLN A 66 72.54 33.79 19.58
N GLN A 67 72.29 33.16 20.74
CA GLN A 67 71.17 32.23 20.91
C GLN A 67 69.82 32.92 20.76
N ARG A 68 69.62 34.11 21.36
CA ARG A 68 68.39 34.92 21.18
C ARG A 68 68.18 35.31 19.72
N PHE A 69 69.24 35.72 19.02
CA PHE A 69 69.18 36.03 17.59
C PHE A 69 68.68 34.84 16.77
N GLU A 70 69.23 33.64 17.00
CA GLU A 70 68.78 32.42 16.31
C GLU A 70 67.34 32.02 16.67
N GLN A 71 66.91 32.25 17.92
CA GLN A 71 65.52 32.04 18.32
C GLN A 71 64.56 33.00 17.57
N TYR A 72 64.90 34.28 17.46
CA TYR A 72 64.09 35.23 16.71
C TYR A 72 64.06 34.91 15.21
N LYS A 73 65.20 34.49 14.65
CA LYS A 73 65.27 34.00 13.27
C LYS A 73 64.36 32.79 13.03
N LYS A 74 64.31 31.83 13.96
CA LYS A 74 63.37 30.70 13.90
C LYS A 74 61.91 31.16 13.92
N ARG A 75 61.56 32.15 14.76
CA ARG A 75 60.20 32.71 14.81
C ARG A 75 59.81 33.41 13.51
N LEU A 76 60.75 34.09 12.86
CA LEU A 76 60.53 34.68 11.53
C LEU A 76 60.26 33.61 10.47
N THR A 77 61.03 32.51 10.48
CA THR A 77 60.78 31.35 9.61
C THR A 77 59.41 30.72 9.89
N GLU A 78 59.02 30.62 11.16
CA GLU A 78 57.70 30.11 11.54
C GLU A 78 56.58 31.02 11.01
N ALA A 79 56.73 32.34 11.07
CA ALA A 79 55.73 33.25 10.51
C ALA A 79 55.53 33.04 9.00
N ILE A 80 56.61 32.81 8.24
CA ILE A 80 56.53 32.48 6.81
C ILE A 80 55.79 31.15 6.61
N LYS A 81 56.03 30.15 7.46
CA LYS A 81 55.33 28.87 7.42
C LYS A 81 53.83 29.03 7.72
N GLN A 82 53.48 29.79 8.75
CA GLN A 82 52.08 30.09 9.10
C GLN A 82 51.36 30.84 7.97
N THR A 83 52.05 31.78 7.31
CA THR A 83 51.52 32.46 6.11
C THR A 83 51.18 31.49 4.99
N LYS A 84 52.04 30.49 4.73
CA LYS A 84 51.77 29.43 3.73
C LYS A 84 50.60 28.52 4.12
N LEU A 85 50.29 28.42 5.41
CA LEU A 85 49.15 27.69 5.94
C LEU A 85 47.87 28.54 6.00
N HIS A 86 47.91 29.79 5.54
CA HIS A 86 46.80 30.76 5.62
C HIS A 86 46.42 31.18 7.05
N GLU A 87 47.32 30.93 8.01
CA GLU A 87 47.19 31.33 9.42
C GLU A 87 47.76 32.75 9.61
N TYR A 88 47.14 33.71 8.94
CA TYR A 88 47.67 35.08 8.82
C TYR A 88 47.75 35.81 10.16
N GLU A 89 46.77 35.64 11.05
CA GLU A 89 46.78 36.29 12.37
C GLU A 89 47.98 35.82 13.21
N HIS A 90 48.28 34.52 13.20
CA HIS A 90 49.44 33.97 13.89
C HIS A 90 50.75 34.46 13.26
N ALA A 91 50.84 34.49 11.93
CA ALA A 91 52.00 35.01 11.22
C ALA A 91 52.24 36.50 11.51
N LEU A 92 51.18 37.31 11.56
CA LEU A 92 51.24 38.72 11.90
C LEU A 92 51.62 38.93 13.36
N ALA A 93 51.05 38.19 14.30
CA ALA A 93 51.44 38.27 15.71
C ALA A 93 52.93 37.93 15.92
N LEU A 94 53.44 36.91 15.23
CA LEU A 94 54.86 36.56 15.26
C LEU A 94 55.73 37.71 14.72
N THR A 95 55.39 38.26 13.54
CA THR A 95 56.21 39.33 12.92
C THR A 95 56.10 40.67 13.64
N GLN A 96 54.91 41.09 14.09
CA GLN A 96 54.71 42.32 14.87
C GLN A 96 55.49 42.30 16.19
N SER A 97 55.52 41.14 16.87
CA SER A 97 56.31 41.02 18.10
C SER A 97 57.83 41.14 17.86
N LEU A 98 58.29 40.82 16.65
CA LEU A 98 59.69 40.92 16.25
C LEU A 98 60.03 42.31 15.70
N SER A 99 59.09 42.99 15.03
CA SER A 99 59.29 44.35 14.51
C SER A 99 59.41 45.38 15.63
N ASN A 100 58.77 45.12 16.78
CA ASN A 100 58.81 45.97 17.97
C ASN A 100 60.07 45.74 18.83
N LEU A 101 61.07 45.00 18.35
CA LEU A 101 62.33 44.81 19.06
C LEU A 101 63.15 46.11 19.04
N ASP A 102 63.20 46.79 20.18
CA ASP A 102 63.90 48.06 20.33
C ASP A 102 65.41 47.93 20.59
N ASP A 103 65.99 46.73 20.61
CA ASP A 103 67.41 46.47 20.89
C ASP A 103 68.26 46.47 19.61
N TYR A 104 69.31 47.32 19.57
CA TYR A 104 70.15 47.53 18.39
C TYR A 104 70.80 46.25 17.87
N ARG A 105 71.03 45.25 18.74
CA ARG A 105 71.66 43.96 18.41
C ARG A 105 70.77 43.10 17.51
N PHE A 106 69.46 43.35 17.50
CA PHE A 106 68.47 42.62 16.72
C PHE A 106 67.83 43.47 15.61
N ARG A 107 68.37 44.67 15.31
CA ARG A 107 67.84 45.59 14.29
C ARG A 107 67.56 44.91 12.95
N SER A 108 68.50 44.07 12.48
CA SER A 108 68.33 43.35 11.22
C SER A 108 67.13 42.39 11.23
N ILE A 109 66.81 41.80 12.37
CA ILE A 109 65.61 40.96 12.55
C ILE A 109 64.35 41.83 12.59
N ALA A 110 64.38 42.95 13.32
CA ALA A 110 63.25 43.87 13.40
C ALA A 110 62.87 44.45 12.02
N GLU A 111 63.88 44.86 11.23
CA GLU A 111 63.70 45.33 9.84
C GLU A 111 63.13 44.23 8.94
N GLN A 112 63.67 43.01 9.01
CA GLN A 112 63.14 41.86 8.26
C GLN A 112 61.71 41.51 8.66
N ALA A 113 61.39 41.60 9.95
CA ALA A 113 60.05 41.34 10.47
C ALA A 113 59.06 42.40 9.99
N ALA A 114 59.41 43.68 10.00
CA ALA A 114 58.55 44.76 9.49
C ALA A 114 58.24 44.58 7.99
N ILE A 115 59.25 44.24 7.18
CA ILE A 115 59.06 43.92 5.76
C ILE A 115 58.16 42.69 5.60
N ALA A 116 58.35 41.67 6.42
CA ALA A 116 57.53 40.46 6.40
C ALA A 116 56.07 40.78 6.79
N THR A 117 55.83 41.62 7.79
CA THR A 117 54.47 42.05 8.19
C THR A 117 53.71 42.66 7.02
N GLY A 118 54.28 43.67 6.33
CA GLY A 118 53.62 44.28 5.18
C GLY A 118 53.34 43.28 4.05
N LYS A 119 54.29 42.38 3.76
CA LYS A 119 54.07 41.31 2.76
C LYS A 119 52.97 40.33 3.17
N ILE A 120 52.88 39.99 4.45
CA ILE A 120 51.86 39.07 4.97
C ILE A 120 50.47 39.72 4.88
N GLU A 121 50.36 41.01 5.22
CA GLU A 121 49.12 41.79 5.06
C GLU A 121 48.68 41.83 3.59
N ASP A 122 49.59 42.18 2.67
CA ASP A 122 49.32 42.20 1.22
C ASP A 122 48.88 40.83 0.68
N ILE A 123 49.46 39.74 1.18
CA ILE A 123 49.08 38.37 0.79
C ILE A 123 47.72 38.02 1.37
N ARG A 124 47.47 38.34 2.66
CA ARG A 124 46.19 38.09 3.33
C ARG A 124 45.06 38.78 2.59
N ASP A 125 45.20 40.09 2.37
CA ASP A 125 44.12 40.92 1.83
C ASP A 125 43.77 40.50 0.40
N ARG A 126 44.78 40.20 -0.42
CA ARG A 126 44.58 39.64 -1.77
C ARG A 126 43.92 38.27 -1.75
N THR A 127 44.33 37.39 -0.84
CA THR A 127 43.74 36.04 -0.73
C THR A 127 42.28 36.12 -0.31
N VAL A 128 41.95 37.02 0.62
CA VAL A 128 40.56 37.28 1.05
C VAL A 128 39.73 37.85 -0.10
N GLU A 129 40.26 38.82 -0.85
CA GLU A 129 39.57 39.42 -2.00
C GLU A 129 39.28 38.39 -3.11
N GLU A 130 40.28 37.57 -3.46
CA GLU A 130 40.10 36.50 -4.43
C GLU A 130 39.09 35.45 -3.94
N ALA A 131 39.13 35.08 -2.65
CA ALA A 131 38.17 34.14 -2.07
C ALA A 131 36.74 34.67 -2.13
N LEU A 132 36.51 35.94 -1.76
CA LEU A 132 35.20 36.59 -1.85
C LEU A 132 34.67 36.62 -3.28
N THR A 133 35.55 36.89 -4.24
CA THR A 133 35.22 36.88 -5.68
C THR A 133 34.76 35.47 -6.11
N ARG A 134 35.55 34.43 -5.80
CA ARG A 134 35.22 33.03 -6.12
C ARG A 134 33.91 32.58 -5.46
N ILE A 135 33.67 32.95 -4.19
CA ILE A 135 32.43 32.64 -3.47
C ILE A 135 31.23 33.31 -4.15
N THR A 136 31.37 34.57 -4.55
CA THR A 136 30.30 35.31 -5.24
C THR A 136 29.96 34.69 -6.59
N GLU A 137 30.99 34.34 -7.38
CA GLU A 137 30.81 33.64 -8.64
C GLU A 137 30.20 32.24 -8.46
N ALA A 138 30.58 31.53 -7.40
CA ALA A 138 30.02 30.23 -7.06
C ALA A 138 28.53 30.34 -6.68
N LYS A 139 28.14 31.35 -5.90
CA LYS A 139 26.72 31.62 -5.59
C LYS A 139 25.93 31.95 -6.86
N LYS A 140 26.53 32.66 -7.82
CA LYS A 140 25.91 32.91 -9.13
C LYS A 140 25.79 31.63 -9.98
N ALA A 141 26.81 30.78 -9.98
CA ALA A 141 26.78 29.49 -10.67
C ALA A 141 25.72 28.55 -10.07
N LEU A 142 25.57 28.55 -8.74
CA LEU A 142 24.53 27.80 -8.03
C LEU A 142 23.12 28.25 -8.44
N ALA A 143 22.90 29.56 -8.59
CA ALA A 143 21.62 30.09 -9.08
C ALA A 143 21.32 29.68 -10.53
N GLY A 144 22.35 29.38 -11.33
CA GLY A 144 22.24 28.82 -12.68
C GLY A 144 22.29 27.29 -12.75
N ASP A 145 22.24 26.60 -11.60
CA ASP A 145 22.34 25.13 -11.44
C ASP A 145 23.64 24.48 -11.96
N ASP A 146 24.72 25.26 -12.11
CA ASP A 146 26.03 24.78 -12.59
C ASP A 146 26.92 24.28 -11.43
N SER A 147 26.61 23.07 -10.96
CA SER A 147 27.32 22.46 -9.81
C SER A 147 28.79 22.15 -10.10
N ALA A 148 29.16 21.85 -11.35
CA ALA A 148 30.55 21.62 -11.72
C ALA A 148 31.38 22.90 -11.55
N LYS A 149 30.84 24.04 -11.99
CA LYS A 149 31.49 25.34 -11.80
C LYS A 149 31.56 25.72 -10.33
N VAL A 150 30.51 25.47 -9.53
CA VAL A 150 30.53 25.69 -8.08
C VAL A 150 31.68 24.94 -7.43
N VAL A 151 31.85 23.64 -7.71
CA VAL A 151 32.95 22.83 -7.17
C VAL A 151 34.29 23.44 -7.58
N SER A 152 34.48 23.74 -8.88
CA SER A 152 35.75 24.30 -9.38
C SER A 152 36.14 25.63 -8.73
N LEU A 153 35.17 26.48 -8.39
CA LEU A 153 35.42 27.79 -7.77
C LEU A 153 35.75 27.64 -6.28
N LEU A 154 34.97 26.83 -5.56
CA LEU A 154 35.07 26.73 -4.10
C LEU A 154 36.21 25.81 -3.64
N GLU A 155 36.62 24.80 -4.41
CA GLU A 155 37.82 23.99 -4.09
C GLU A 155 39.10 24.83 -4.06
N ASN A 156 39.14 25.92 -4.82
CA ASN A 156 40.26 26.88 -4.85
C ASN A 156 40.18 27.97 -3.77
N VAL A 157 39.15 27.96 -2.91
CA VAL A 157 39.09 28.82 -1.72
C VAL A 157 39.75 28.09 -0.56
N PRO A 158 40.73 28.66 0.17
CA PRO A 158 41.31 28.03 1.34
C PRO A 158 40.26 27.62 2.38
N ASN A 159 40.39 26.44 2.99
CA ASN A 159 39.40 25.91 3.94
C ASN A 159 39.08 26.88 5.09
N ILE A 160 40.08 27.64 5.57
CA ILE A 160 39.92 28.59 6.68
C ILE A 160 39.03 29.79 6.33
N LEU A 161 38.86 30.06 5.03
CA LEU A 161 38.03 31.14 4.49
C LEU A 161 36.65 30.65 3.99
N ARG A 162 36.35 29.36 4.16
CA ARG A 162 35.02 28.80 3.88
C ARG A 162 34.23 28.76 5.18
N ASP A 163 33.19 29.58 5.26
CA ASP A 163 32.22 29.45 6.35
C ASP A 163 31.37 28.18 6.20
N THR A 164 30.52 27.91 7.19
CA THR A 164 29.63 26.75 7.20
C THR A 164 28.66 26.73 6.01
N GLU A 165 28.21 27.89 5.52
CA GLU A 165 27.32 27.98 4.36
C GLU A 165 28.05 27.56 3.08
N VAL A 166 29.24 28.10 2.85
CA VAL A 166 30.09 27.81 1.69
C VAL A 166 30.51 26.35 1.67
N GLU A 167 30.89 25.78 2.81
CA GLU A 167 31.25 24.36 2.89
C GLU A 167 30.03 23.46 2.59
N ASN A 168 28.85 23.80 3.11
CA ASN A 168 27.63 23.07 2.78
C ASN A 168 27.26 23.16 1.29
N ILE A 169 27.45 24.33 0.66
CA ILE A 169 27.26 24.51 -0.78
C ILE A 169 28.22 23.61 -1.56
N LEU A 170 29.51 23.62 -1.20
CA LEU A 170 30.53 22.80 -1.84
C LEU A 170 30.23 21.31 -1.72
N GLN A 171 29.87 20.83 -0.53
CA GLN A 171 29.55 19.42 -0.31
C GLN A 171 28.33 18.99 -1.15
N ARG A 172 27.25 19.78 -1.15
CA ARG A 172 26.06 19.51 -1.97
C ARG A 172 26.39 19.48 -3.46
N ALA A 173 27.19 20.43 -3.93
CA ALA A 173 27.62 20.48 -5.32
C ALA A 173 28.49 19.27 -5.69
N LYS A 174 29.40 18.83 -4.81
CA LYS A 174 30.21 17.62 -4.99
C LYS A 174 29.36 16.36 -5.12
N THR A 175 28.40 16.16 -4.22
CA THR A 175 27.45 15.04 -4.31
C THR A 175 26.68 15.10 -5.63
N LYS A 176 26.18 16.28 -6.01
CA LYS A 176 25.44 16.47 -7.26
C LYS A 176 26.30 16.14 -8.50
N VAL A 177 27.57 16.51 -8.50
CA VAL A 177 28.51 16.19 -9.59
C VAL A 177 28.82 14.69 -9.60
N SER A 178 29.09 14.06 -8.46
CA SER A 178 29.43 12.63 -8.41
C SER A 178 28.27 11.75 -8.85
N GLU A 179 27.04 12.01 -8.39
CA GLU A 179 25.84 11.29 -8.84
C GLU A 179 25.64 11.40 -10.36
N THR A 180 25.82 12.60 -10.91
CA THR A 180 25.70 12.82 -12.36
C THR A 180 26.76 12.03 -13.11
N GLN A 181 27.99 11.99 -12.59
CA GLN A 181 29.08 11.24 -13.19
C GLN A 181 28.79 9.72 -13.19
N VAL A 182 28.29 9.18 -12.07
CA VAL A 182 27.87 7.77 -11.98
C VAL A 182 26.80 7.45 -13.02
N LEU A 183 25.74 8.26 -13.12
CA LEU A 183 24.68 8.08 -14.13
C LEU A 183 25.22 8.13 -15.57
N GLN A 184 26.17 9.03 -15.85
CA GLN A 184 26.80 9.13 -17.16
C GLN A 184 27.68 7.92 -17.50
N ASP A 185 28.39 7.37 -16.51
CA ASP A 185 29.25 6.20 -16.71
C ASP A 185 28.42 4.91 -16.85
N GLU A 186 27.35 4.76 -16.08
CA GLU A 186 26.36 3.69 -16.28
C GLU A 186 25.68 3.80 -17.65
N LEU A 187 25.33 5.02 -18.09
CA LEU A 187 24.76 5.26 -19.42
C LEU A 187 25.72 4.81 -20.53
N ARG A 188 27.01 5.17 -20.43
CA ARG A 188 28.05 4.74 -21.39
C ARG A 188 28.19 3.21 -21.42
N THR A 189 28.17 2.59 -20.25
CA THR A 189 28.27 1.13 -20.09
C THR A 189 27.06 0.46 -20.74
N GLY A 190 25.84 0.90 -20.41
CA GLY A 190 24.61 0.36 -21.00
C GLY A 190 24.54 0.53 -22.52
N ILE A 191 25.06 1.63 -23.08
CA ILE A 191 25.17 1.82 -24.54
C ILE A 191 26.14 0.81 -25.15
N THR A 192 27.29 0.58 -24.51
CA THR A 192 28.32 -0.36 -24.96
C THR A 192 27.79 -1.80 -24.97
N GLU A 193 27.10 -2.18 -23.91
CA GLU A 193 26.46 -3.49 -23.74
C GLU A 193 25.17 -3.64 -24.54
N LYS A 194 24.67 -2.55 -25.15
CA LYS A 194 23.39 -2.49 -25.87
C LYS A 194 22.19 -2.85 -24.98
N ASN A 195 22.28 -2.59 -23.68
CA ASN A 195 21.18 -2.74 -22.74
C ASN A 195 20.24 -1.53 -22.86
N TRP A 196 19.41 -1.51 -23.91
CA TRP A 196 18.57 -0.36 -24.24
C TRP A 196 17.51 -0.06 -23.19
N LEU A 197 17.06 -1.06 -22.41
CA LEU A 197 16.12 -0.87 -21.30
C LEU A 197 16.75 0.00 -20.21
N LEU A 198 17.94 -0.40 -19.74
CA LEU A 198 18.71 0.36 -18.75
C LEU A 198 19.03 1.76 -19.28
N VAL A 199 19.52 1.87 -20.51
CA VAL A 199 19.85 3.15 -21.16
C VAL A 199 18.64 4.08 -21.20
N GLY A 200 17.46 3.57 -21.54
CA GLY A 200 16.21 4.35 -21.53
C GLY A 200 15.89 4.93 -20.15
N SER A 201 15.93 4.09 -19.11
CA SER A 201 15.68 4.53 -17.73
C SER A 201 16.70 5.55 -17.20
N LEU A 202 17.99 5.37 -17.52
CA LEU A 202 19.05 6.30 -17.13
C LEU A 202 18.91 7.64 -17.85
N LEU A 203 18.47 7.63 -19.12
CA LEU A 203 18.21 8.86 -19.86
C LEU A 203 17.04 9.65 -19.30
N GLU A 204 15.96 8.99 -18.89
CA GLU A 204 14.83 9.67 -18.23
C GLU A 204 15.30 10.40 -16.98
N GLN A 205 16.07 9.73 -16.11
CA GLN A 205 16.64 10.35 -14.90
C GLN A 205 17.55 11.55 -15.21
N LEU A 206 18.39 11.45 -16.25
CA LEU A 206 19.26 12.54 -16.68
C LEU A 206 18.47 13.71 -17.29
N LEU A 207 17.37 13.43 -18.01
CA LEU A 207 16.51 14.44 -18.62
C LEU A 207 15.61 15.13 -17.60
N ASP A 208 15.16 14.43 -16.55
CA ASP A 208 14.47 15.05 -15.41
C ASP A 208 15.38 16.05 -14.69
N ARG A 209 16.67 15.73 -14.56
CA ARG A 209 17.67 16.59 -13.93
C ARG A 209 18.17 17.72 -14.85
N TYR A 210 18.28 17.45 -16.15
CA TYR A 210 18.78 18.40 -17.15
C TYR A 210 17.83 18.49 -18.37
N PRO A 211 16.62 19.08 -18.22
CA PRO A 211 15.58 19.03 -19.25
C PRO A 211 15.91 19.79 -20.54
N MET A 212 16.96 20.63 -20.54
CA MET A 212 17.36 21.44 -21.69
C MET A 212 18.60 20.91 -22.41
N GLU A 213 19.23 19.84 -21.91
CA GLU A 213 20.44 19.29 -22.53
C GLU A 213 20.11 18.58 -23.86
N SER A 214 20.54 19.20 -24.97
CA SER A 214 20.21 18.73 -26.33
C SER A 214 20.81 17.36 -26.62
N ARG A 215 21.99 17.04 -26.09
CA ARG A 215 22.65 15.75 -26.31
C ARG A 215 21.82 14.57 -25.78
N TYR A 216 21.22 14.73 -24.61
CA TYR A 216 20.35 13.69 -24.04
C TYR A 216 19.04 13.56 -24.82
N LYS A 217 18.45 14.67 -25.29
CA LYS A 217 17.26 14.64 -26.14
C LYS A 217 17.53 13.91 -27.46
N GLU A 218 18.63 14.22 -28.14
CA GLU A 218 19.02 13.53 -29.38
C GLU A 218 19.29 12.05 -29.16
N LEU A 219 19.95 11.69 -28.04
CA LEU A 219 20.20 10.30 -27.69
C LEU A 219 18.88 9.57 -27.38
N ALA A 220 17.95 10.19 -26.66
CA ALA A 220 16.62 9.62 -26.40
C ALA A 220 15.86 9.30 -27.71
N GLN A 221 15.95 10.16 -28.73
CA GLN A 221 15.38 9.89 -30.05
C GLN A 221 16.00 8.66 -30.74
N LYS A 222 17.31 8.44 -30.58
CA LYS A 222 18.00 7.25 -31.09
C LYS A 222 17.61 5.99 -30.32
N VAL A 223 17.55 6.08 -28.99
CA VAL A 223 17.19 4.98 -28.08
C VAL A 223 15.75 4.53 -28.30
N ARG A 224 14.81 5.47 -28.53
CA ARG A 224 13.45 5.18 -28.97
C ARG A 224 13.41 4.22 -30.16
N GLY A 225 14.20 4.49 -31.22
CA GLY A 225 14.25 3.62 -32.39
C GLY A 225 14.83 2.23 -32.14
N LYS A 226 15.62 2.03 -31.08
CA LYS A 226 16.12 0.72 -30.64
C LYS A 226 15.06 -0.02 -29.83
N LEU A 227 14.48 0.65 -28.84
CA LEU A 227 13.42 0.12 -27.98
C LEU A 227 12.16 -0.26 -28.78
N MET A 228 11.74 0.56 -29.75
CA MET A 228 10.64 0.22 -30.65
C MET A 228 10.89 -1.06 -31.45
N ARG A 229 12.13 -1.30 -31.90
CA ARG A 229 12.47 -2.53 -32.61
C ARG A 229 12.45 -3.74 -31.69
N ASN A 230 12.97 -3.59 -30.46
CA ASN A 230 12.87 -4.62 -29.44
C ASN A 230 11.41 -4.95 -29.14
N ALA A 231 10.58 -3.93 -28.92
CA ALA A 231 9.15 -4.10 -28.64
C ALA A 231 8.43 -4.86 -29.76
N LYS A 232 8.62 -4.44 -31.02
CA LYS A 232 8.03 -5.12 -32.19
C LYS A 232 8.49 -6.56 -32.32
N SER A 233 9.78 -6.83 -32.08
CA SER A 233 10.36 -8.17 -32.13
C SER A 233 9.80 -9.08 -31.02
N SER A 234 9.72 -8.58 -29.79
CA SER A 234 9.14 -9.33 -28.66
C SER A 234 7.66 -9.61 -28.87
N ALA A 235 6.89 -8.61 -29.33
CA ALA A 235 5.47 -8.76 -29.60
C ALA A 235 5.19 -9.74 -30.74
N ALA A 236 6.00 -9.75 -31.81
CA ALA A 236 5.89 -10.73 -32.89
C ALA A 236 6.09 -12.18 -32.41
N LYS A 237 6.83 -12.37 -31.31
CA LYS A 237 7.04 -13.67 -30.65
C LYS A 237 5.99 -13.98 -29.56
N GLY A 238 4.99 -13.12 -29.39
CA GLY A 238 3.99 -13.24 -28.33
C GLY A 238 4.45 -12.82 -26.93
N ASN A 239 5.66 -12.29 -26.78
CA ASN A 239 6.16 -11.81 -25.50
C ASN A 239 5.77 -10.33 -25.32
N PHE A 240 4.52 -10.12 -24.90
CA PHE A 240 3.94 -8.79 -24.75
C PHE A 240 4.45 -8.06 -23.49
N SER A 241 4.77 -8.76 -22.42
CA SER A 241 5.41 -8.17 -21.22
C SER A 241 6.75 -7.52 -21.56
N SER A 242 7.67 -8.23 -22.22
CA SER A 242 8.95 -7.64 -22.65
C SER A 242 8.78 -6.55 -23.73
N ALA A 243 7.71 -6.63 -24.52
CA ALA A 243 7.38 -5.55 -25.45
C ALA A 243 6.95 -4.28 -24.71
N LEU A 244 6.11 -4.42 -23.67
CA LEU A 244 5.67 -3.33 -22.82
C LEU A 244 6.84 -2.71 -22.04
N GLU A 245 7.73 -3.52 -21.45
CA GLU A 245 8.96 -3.05 -20.78
C GLU A 245 9.80 -2.16 -21.72
N SER A 246 9.95 -2.60 -22.97
CA SER A 246 10.70 -1.83 -23.98
C SER A 246 10.02 -0.50 -24.31
N LEU A 247 8.69 -0.45 -24.37
CA LEU A 247 7.95 0.77 -24.66
C LEU A 247 7.96 1.74 -23.48
N ASN A 248 7.83 1.25 -22.25
CA ASN A 248 7.88 2.04 -21.03
C ASN A 248 9.28 2.58 -20.72
N ALA A 249 10.34 1.93 -21.22
CA ALA A 249 11.70 2.43 -21.11
C ALA A 249 12.01 3.59 -22.08
N ILE A 250 11.10 3.97 -22.99
CA ILE A 250 11.31 5.10 -23.88
C ILE A 250 11.17 6.40 -23.07
N PRO A 251 12.19 7.28 -23.07
CA PRO A 251 12.11 8.54 -22.34
C PRO A 251 10.92 9.40 -22.75
N THR A 252 10.29 10.09 -21.80
CA THR A 252 9.04 10.85 -21.99
C THR A 252 9.21 11.91 -23.08
N CYS A 253 10.37 12.57 -23.15
CA CYS A 253 10.66 13.58 -24.17
C CYS A 253 10.72 13.03 -25.61
N ALA A 254 10.81 11.71 -25.77
CA ALA A 254 10.84 11.02 -27.05
C ALA A 254 9.57 10.20 -27.33
N SER A 255 8.64 10.15 -26.37
CA SER A 255 7.34 9.49 -26.54
C SER A 255 6.45 10.22 -27.54
N THR A 256 5.52 9.48 -28.16
CA THR A 256 4.49 10.02 -29.06
C THR A 256 3.16 9.34 -28.78
N GLN A 257 2.06 9.93 -29.26
CA GLN A 257 0.72 9.35 -29.08
C GLN A 257 0.60 7.95 -29.72
N GLU A 258 1.32 7.68 -30.82
CA GLU A 258 1.37 6.35 -31.42
C GLU A 258 2.10 5.34 -30.54
N LEU A 259 3.14 5.77 -29.82
CA LEU A 259 3.86 4.91 -28.87
C LEU A 259 3.02 4.59 -27.65
N GLU A 260 2.30 5.57 -27.13
CA GLU A 260 1.33 5.35 -26.03
C GLU A 260 0.26 4.34 -26.43
N LYS A 261 -0.31 4.46 -27.64
CA LYS A 261 -1.26 3.47 -28.18
C LYS A 261 -0.65 2.08 -28.31
N LEU A 262 0.61 1.99 -28.73
CA LEU A 262 1.32 0.71 -28.84
C LEU A 262 1.60 0.09 -27.47
N ALA A 263 1.94 0.90 -26.46
CA ALA A 263 2.14 0.45 -25.08
C ALA A 263 0.82 -0.07 -24.49
N ILE A 264 -0.28 0.67 -24.65
CA ILE A 264 -1.62 0.24 -24.23
C ILE A 264 -2.01 -1.08 -24.90
N TRP A 265 -1.76 -1.21 -26.20
CA TRP A 265 -2.01 -2.46 -26.93
C TRP A 265 -1.21 -3.63 -26.37
N ALA A 266 0.10 -3.46 -26.13
CA ALA A 266 0.95 -4.51 -25.58
C ALA A 266 0.50 -4.90 -24.16
N SER A 267 0.19 -3.90 -23.33
CA SER A 267 -0.34 -4.10 -21.98
C SER A 267 -1.64 -4.89 -21.97
N LYS A 268 -2.58 -4.55 -22.86
CA LYS A 268 -3.85 -5.27 -23.02
C LYS A 268 -3.63 -6.71 -23.50
N ALA A 269 -2.75 -6.93 -24.47
CA ALA A 269 -2.46 -8.27 -24.99
C ALA A 269 -1.81 -9.17 -23.93
N ASP A 270 -0.89 -8.62 -23.14
CA ASP A 270 -0.24 -9.30 -22.01
C ASP A 270 -1.25 -9.65 -20.91
N TRP A 271 -2.05 -8.66 -20.49
CA TRP A 271 -3.07 -8.86 -19.47
C TRP A 271 -4.09 -9.93 -19.89
N CYS A 272 -4.57 -9.91 -21.15
CA CYS A 272 -5.44 -10.96 -21.68
C CYS A 272 -4.79 -12.35 -21.66
N ALA A 273 -3.50 -12.45 -21.97
CA ALA A 273 -2.75 -13.71 -21.89
C ALA A 273 -2.74 -14.25 -20.44
N GLU A 274 -2.43 -13.39 -19.48
CA GLU A 274 -2.43 -13.75 -18.06
C GLU A 274 -3.83 -14.13 -17.55
N GLN A 275 -4.89 -13.48 -18.05
CA GLN A 275 -6.26 -13.89 -17.71
C GLN A 275 -6.57 -15.31 -18.20
N VAL A 276 -6.28 -15.62 -19.47
CA VAL A 276 -6.44 -16.97 -20.03
C VAL A 276 -5.61 -17.97 -19.23
N LYS A 277 -4.41 -17.60 -18.81
CA LYS A 277 -3.56 -18.47 -18.01
C LYS A 277 -4.08 -18.71 -16.59
N ARG A 278 -4.78 -17.78 -15.96
CA ARG A 278 -5.10 -17.87 -14.52
C ARG A 278 -6.56 -18.15 -14.19
N GLU A 279 -7.50 -17.75 -15.04
CA GLU A 279 -8.92 -17.89 -14.70
C GLU A 279 -9.34 -19.37 -14.54
N PRO A 280 -10.22 -19.69 -13.58
CA PRO A 280 -10.58 -21.07 -13.24
C PRO A 280 -11.63 -21.69 -14.18
N PHE A 281 -12.45 -20.85 -14.84
CA PHE A 281 -13.62 -21.29 -15.61
C PHE A 281 -13.58 -20.80 -17.05
N ALA A 282 -14.07 -21.64 -17.96
CA ALA A 282 -14.25 -21.27 -19.35
C ALA A 282 -15.52 -20.40 -19.48
N THR A 283 -15.33 -19.09 -19.66
CA THR A 283 -16.43 -18.13 -19.83
C THR A 283 -16.39 -17.49 -21.21
N PRO A 284 -17.52 -16.97 -21.73
CA PRO A 284 -17.51 -16.18 -22.96
C PRO A 284 -16.55 -14.99 -22.93
N ILE A 285 -16.34 -14.40 -21.75
CA ILE A 285 -15.40 -13.30 -21.52
C ILE A 285 -13.96 -13.77 -21.69
N LEU A 286 -13.60 -14.90 -21.10
CA LEU A 286 -12.28 -15.51 -21.24
C LEU A 286 -11.99 -15.90 -22.69
N GLY A 287 -12.99 -16.43 -23.40
CA GLY A 287 -12.88 -16.70 -24.84
C GLY A 287 -12.59 -15.44 -25.68
N ARG A 288 -13.19 -14.29 -25.33
CA ARG A 288 -12.86 -12.99 -25.96
C ARG A 288 -11.45 -12.52 -25.64
N MET A 289 -10.97 -12.75 -24.41
CA MET A 289 -9.59 -12.47 -24.03
C MET A 289 -8.60 -13.31 -24.83
N ALA A 290 -8.86 -14.62 -24.94
CA ALA A 290 -8.06 -15.52 -25.75
C ALA A 290 -8.01 -15.06 -27.21
N LEU A 291 -9.17 -14.72 -27.80
CA LEU A 291 -9.22 -14.21 -29.17
C LEU A 291 -8.44 -12.90 -29.35
N THR A 292 -8.52 -11.99 -28.36
CA THR A 292 -7.77 -10.73 -28.37
C THR A 292 -6.27 -10.98 -28.33
N HIS A 293 -5.83 -11.90 -27.46
CA HIS A 293 -4.44 -12.31 -27.35
C HIS A 293 -3.93 -12.96 -28.65
N THR A 294 -4.66 -13.94 -29.21
CA THR A 294 -4.30 -14.59 -30.48
C THR A 294 -4.18 -13.59 -31.63
N LYS A 295 -5.09 -12.60 -31.73
CA LYS A 295 -5.04 -11.57 -32.78
C LYS A 295 -3.91 -10.55 -32.60
N SER A 296 -3.24 -10.54 -31.47
CA SER A 296 -2.17 -9.58 -31.16
C SER A 296 -0.80 -10.00 -31.72
N ALA A 297 -0.65 -11.20 -32.29
CA ALA A 297 0.54 -11.56 -33.05
C ALA A 297 0.19 -12.50 -34.21
N SER A 298 1.07 -12.58 -35.20
CA SER A 298 0.83 -13.37 -36.42
C SER A 298 0.92 -14.88 -36.20
N GLU A 299 1.67 -15.35 -35.20
CA GLU A 299 1.89 -16.78 -34.93
C GLU A 299 1.92 -17.06 -33.42
N LEU A 300 0.78 -17.50 -32.87
CA LEU A 300 0.66 -17.96 -31.47
C LEU A 300 -0.06 -19.32 -31.41
N PRO A 301 0.63 -20.43 -31.75
CA PRO A 301 -0.02 -21.75 -31.88
C PRO A 301 -0.75 -22.21 -30.61
N HIS A 302 -0.18 -21.95 -29.43
CA HIS A 302 -0.81 -22.29 -28.16
C HIS A 302 -2.07 -21.46 -27.90
N ALA A 303 -2.05 -20.16 -28.21
CA ALA A 303 -3.21 -19.30 -28.04
C ALA A 303 -4.37 -19.70 -28.98
N GLU A 304 -4.08 -20.20 -30.19
CA GLU A 304 -5.11 -20.75 -31.07
C GLU A 304 -5.76 -22.02 -30.52
N LEU A 305 -4.98 -22.87 -29.84
CA LEU A 305 -5.50 -24.05 -29.15
C LEU A 305 -6.40 -23.64 -27.98
N ASP A 306 -5.95 -22.67 -27.16
CA ASP A 306 -6.75 -22.13 -26.06
C ASP A 306 -8.11 -21.60 -26.55
N VAL A 307 -8.12 -20.85 -27.66
CA VAL A 307 -9.37 -20.35 -28.26
C VAL A 307 -10.30 -21.50 -28.67
N LYS A 308 -9.76 -22.55 -29.32
CA LYS A 308 -10.55 -23.72 -29.76
C LYS A 308 -11.10 -24.50 -28.56
N GLU A 309 -10.27 -24.73 -27.55
CA GLU A 309 -10.65 -25.47 -26.35
C GLU A 309 -11.69 -24.70 -25.51
N LEU A 310 -11.45 -23.41 -25.24
CA LEU A 310 -12.43 -22.55 -24.57
C LEU A 310 -13.76 -22.53 -25.32
N ALA A 311 -13.73 -22.38 -26.65
CA ALA A 311 -14.95 -22.40 -27.46
C ALA A 311 -15.68 -23.76 -27.38
N SER A 312 -14.96 -24.87 -27.33
CA SER A 312 -15.52 -26.21 -27.16
C SER A 312 -16.18 -26.36 -25.78
N LEU A 313 -15.46 -25.98 -24.71
CA LEU A 313 -15.96 -26.04 -23.34
C LEU A 313 -17.19 -25.17 -23.14
N ILE A 314 -17.18 -23.93 -23.63
CA ILE A 314 -18.32 -23.00 -23.55
C ILE A 314 -19.55 -23.59 -24.27
N LYS A 315 -19.37 -24.25 -25.42
CA LYS A 315 -20.47 -24.91 -26.15
C LYS A 315 -21.00 -26.16 -25.48
N SER A 316 -20.18 -26.85 -24.67
CA SER A 316 -20.57 -28.11 -24.01
C SER A 316 -21.75 -27.95 -23.04
N ASN A 317 -22.00 -26.73 -22.54
CA ASN A 317 -23.19 -26.36 -21.79
C ASN A 317 -23.49 -27.30 -20.60
N GLN A 318 -22.88 -27.03 -19.44
CA GLN A 318 -23.03 -27.86 -18.23
C GLN A 318 -24.35 -27.63 -17.49
N TYR A 319 -25.46 -28.18 -18.01
CA TYR A 319 -26.78 -28.06 -17.38
C TYR A 319 -27.11 -29.18 -16.38
N THR A 320 -26.27 -30.19 -16.27
CA THR A 320 -26.52 -31.39 -15.46
C THR A 320 -25.85 -31.35 -14.08
N THR A 321 -25.11 -30.29 -13.76
CA THR A 321 -24.44 -30.13 -12.48
C THR A 321 -24.87 -28.83 -11.80
N ARG A 322 -24.54 -28.70 -10.50
CA ARG A 322 -24.71 -27.47 -9.73
C ARG A 322 -24.00 -26.25 -10.35
N CYS A 323 -22.90 -26.48 -11.07
CA CYS A 323 -22.07 -25.46 -11.69
C CYS A 323 -22.33 -25.38 -13.20
N PRO A 324 -22.87 -24.24 -13.70
CA PRO A 324 -23.07 -24.05 -15.14
C PRO A 324 -21.78 -23.68 -15.88
N LEU A 325 -20.70 -23.40 -15.16
CA LEU A 325 -19.43 -22.95 -15.73
C LEU A 325 -18.49 -24.15 -15.92
N PRO A 326 -18.09 -24.46 -17.17
CA PRO A 326 -17.08 -25.46 -17.42
C PRO A 326 -15.74 -25.08 -16.78
N ARG A 327 -15.03 -26.07 -16.26
CA ARG A 327 -13.67 -25.88 -15.76
C ARG A 327 -12.74 -25.54 -16.92
N TRP A 328 -11.92 -24.51 -16.72
CA TRP A 328 -10.77 -24.23 -17.58
C TRP A 328 -9.48 -24.81 -16.98
N LYS A 329 -9.37 -24.84 -15.65
CA LYS A 329 -8.26 -25.48 -14.95
C LYS A 329 -8.61 -26.89 -14.47
N PRO A 330 -7.61 -27.79 -14.34
CA PRO A 330 -7.85 -29.15 -13.84
C PRO A 330 -8.46 -29.18 -12.44
N SER A 331 -8.03 -28.25 -11.57
CA SER A 331 -8.46 -28.13 -10.18
C SER A 331 -8.63 -26.66 -9.81
N ASN A 332 -9.67 -26.40 -9.01
CA ASN A 332 -10.01 -25.09 -8.49
C ASN A 332 -10.00 -25.17 -6.95
N LYS A 333 -8.83 -25.39 -6.35
CA LYS A 333 -8.73 -25.46 -4.88
C LYS A 333 -9.10 -24.12 -4.24
N SER A 334 -9.75 -24.19 -3.08
CA SER A 334 -10.06 -23.01 -2.27
C SER A 334 -9.24 -22.97 -1.00
N TRP A 335 -8.80 -21.77 -0.60
CA TRP A 335 -8.20 -21.56 0.72
C TRP A 335 -9.19 -21.78 1.87
N LEU A 336 -10.50 -21.75 1.58
CA LEU A 336 -11.57 -22.09 2.53
C LEU A 336 -11.62 -23.61 2.80
N GLY A 337 -11.22 -24.44 1.83
CA GLY A 337 -11.35 -25.89 1.86
C GLY A 337 -12.02 -26.45 0.59
N GLY A 338 -11.54 -27.62 0.14
CA GLY A 338 -12.05 -28.31 -1.04
C GLY A 338 -11.89 -27.56 -2.36
N GLU A 339 -12.72 -27.91 -3.33
CA GLU A 339 -12.83 -27.22 -4.63
C GLU A 339 -13.87 -26.10 -4.55
N PHE A 340 -13.60 -24.96 -5.22
CA PHE A 340 -14.60 -23.91 -5.42
C PHE A 340 -15.30 -24.01 -6.78
N LEU A 341 -16.63 -23.85 -6.76
CA LEU A 341 -17.49 -23.86 -7.94
C LEU A 341 -18.57 -22.78 -7.83
N LEU A 342 -19.18 -22.38 -8.94
CA LEU A 342 -20.39 -21.55 -8.92
C LEU A 342 -21.60 -22.44 -8.61
N LEU A 343 -22.40 -22.10 -7.59
CA LEU A 343 -23.69 -22.75 -7.34
C LEU A 343 -24.78 -22.03 -8.14
N GLY A 344 -24.83 -22.32 -9.43
CA GLY A 344 -25.70 -21.65 -10.39
C GLY A 344 -27.04 -22.34 -10.60
N LEU A 345 -27.02 -23.67 -10.67
CA LEU A 345 -28.16 -24.51 -11.06
C LEU A 345 -28.45 -25.56 -9.97
N PRO A 346 -29.21 -25.24 -8.90
CA PRO A 346 -29.49 -26.18 -7.81
C PRO A 346 -30.10 -27.48 -8.34
N GLN A 347 -29.69 -28.62 -7.78
CA GLN A 347 -30.13 -29.94 -8.24
C GLN A 347 -31.26 -30.51 -7.38
N MET A 348 -31.53 -29.94 -6.20
CA MET A 348 -32.66 -30.36 -5.38
C MET A 348 -33.95 -30.30 -6.19
N HIS A 349 -34.72 -31.39 -6.19
CA HIS A 349 -36.00 -31.50 -6.89
C HIS A 349 -36.02 -30.94 -8.33
N ASP A 350 -34.90 -31.05 -9.05
CA ASP A 350 -34.73 -30.51 -10.41
C ASP A 350 -34.95 -28.99 -10.56
N LEU A 351 -34.85 -28.21 -9.46
CA LEU A 351 -35.16 -26.78 -9.48
C LEU A 351 -34.30 -25.99 -10.49
N GLY A 352 -33.02 -26.34 -10.64
CA GLY A 352 -32.09 -25.69 -11.57
C GLY A 352 -32.38 -25.94 -13.05
N LYS A 353 -33.31 -26.86 -13.40
CA LYS A 353 -33.78 -27.03 -14.78
C LYS A 353 -34.70 -25.88 -15.22
N HIS A 354 -35.30 -25.16 -14.27
CA HIS A 354 -36.17 -24.02 -14.56
C HIS A 354 -35.40 -22.88 -15.24
N GLU A 355 -36.01 -22.25 -16.26
CA GLU A 355 -35.33 -21.26 -17.12
C GLU A 355 -34.75 -20.06 -16.33
N ALA A 356 -35.43 -19.65 -15.26
CA ALA A 356 -35.00 -18.55 -14.41
C ALA A 356 -33.59 -18.75 -13.80
N PHE A 357 -33.20 -19.99 -13.49
CA PHE A 357 -31.86 -20.31 -12.99
C PHE A 357 -30.79 -20.28 -14.08
N ARG A 358 -31.16 -20.58 -15.33
CA ARG A 358 -30.26 -20.44 -16.48
C ARG A 358 -30.05 -18.97 -16.83
N ALA A 359 -31.11 -18.16 -16.75
CA ALA A 359 -31.03 -16.72 -16.98
C ALA A 359 -30.27 -15.99 -15.86
N ASN A 360 -30.40 -16.43 -14.60
CA ASN A 360 -29.84 -15.76 -13.43
C ASN A 360 -29.10 -16.73 -12.50
N PRO A 361 -28.01 -17.38 -12.96
CA PRO A 361 -27.34 -18.43 -12.22
C PRO A 361 -26.85 -17.92 -10.86
N GLY A 362 -27.24 -18.65 -9.80
CA GLY A 362 -26.82 -18.37 -8.42
C GLY A 362 -27.46 -17.16 -7.77
N GLN A 363 -28.41 -16.49 -8.43
CA GLN A 363 -29.05 -15.27 -7.90
C GLN A 363 -30.37 -15.51 -7.17
N LEU A 364 -31.00 -16.68 -7.36
CA LEU A 364 -32.32 -17.02 -6.83
C LEU A 364 -32.27 -17.92 -5.57
N ASN A 365 -31.07 -18.32 -5.13
CA ASN A 365 -30.87 -19.27 -4.04
C ASN A 365 -31.49 -18.78 -2.71
N VAL A 366 -31.37 -17.48 -2.41
CA VAL A 366 -32.00 -16.87 -1.22
C VAL A 366 -33.53 -16.92 -1.31
N ALA A 367 -34.11 -16.60 -2.47
CA ALA A 367 -35.55 -16.67 -2.70
C ALA A 367 -36.09 -18.10 -2.52
N VAL A 368 -35.35 -19.13 -2.97
CA VAL A 368 -35.69 -20.53 -2.69
C VAL A 368 -35.68 -20.81 -1.18
N GLY A 369 -34.64 -20.37 -0.47
CA GLY A 369 -34.53 -20.51 0.98
C GLY A 369 -35.69 -19.87 1.76
N LEU A 370 -36.17 -18.71 1.31
CA LEU A 370 -37.35 -18.03 1.86
C LEU A 370 -38.65 -18.80 1.59
N ALA A 371 -38.81 -19.35 0.40
CA ALA A 371 -39.97 -20.16 0.07
C ALA A 371 -40.00 -21.47 0.89
N ILE A 372 -38.85 -22.13 1.05
CA ILE A 372 -38.65 -23.32 1.90
C ILE A 372 -39.01 -23.01 3.35
N GLN A 373 -38.57 -21.86 3.87
CA GLN A 373 -38.94 -21.37 5.20
C GLN A 373 -40.46 -21.27 5.36
N GLY A 374 -41.13 -20.65 4.38
CA GLY A 374 -42.58 -20.45 4.43
C GLY A 374 -43.40 -21.72 4.24
N LEU A 375 -42.86 -22.70 3.52
CA LEU A 375 -43.38 -24.07 3.46
C LEU A 375 -42.97 -24.90 4.69
N GLY A 376 -42.32 -24.34 5.70
CA GLY A 376 -41.97 -25.05 6.94
C GLY A 376 -40.99 -26.21 6.76
N HIS A 377 -40.14 -26.16 5.73
CA HIS A 377 -39.08 -27.15 5.46
C HIS A 377 -37.66 -26.62 5.77
N GLY A 378 -37.54 -25.37 6.25
CA GLY A 378 -36.25 -24.80 6.61
C GLY A 378 -35.64 -25.43 7.85
N ARG A 379 -34.30 -25.48 7.90
CA ARG A 379 -33.54 -25.80 9.13
C ARG A 379 -33.89 -24.83 10.26
N ILE A 380 -34.15 -23.58 9.91
CA ILE A 380 -34.61 -22.54 10.82
C ILE A 380 -36.13 -22.57 10.84
N THR A 381 -36.75 -22.72 12.02
CA THR A 381 -38.22 -22.75 12.17
C THR A 381 -38.81 -21.46 12.73
N CYS A 382 -37.99 -20.67 13.45
CA CYS A 382 -38.32 -19.34 13.92
C CYS A 382 -38.25 -18.31 12.78
N HIS A 383 -38.85 -17.14 12.99
CA HIS A 383 -38.88 -16.06 12.02
C HIS A 383 -39.09 -14.72 12.69
N PHE A 384 -38.80 -13.64 11.96
CA PHE A 384 -39.10 -12.29 12.39
C PHE A 384 -40.57 -11.95 12.12
N ALA A 385 -41.16 -11.14 13.01
CA ALA A 385 -42.51 -10.60 12.92
C ALA A 385 -43.64 -11.66 12.80
N SER A 386 -43.74 -12.56 13.79
CA SER A 386 -44.87 -13.50 13.84
C SER A 386 -46.21 -12.79 14.07
N LYS A 387 -47.25 -13.13 13.28
CA LYS A 387 -48.62 -12.69 13.59
C LYS A 387 -49.04 -13.33 14.92
N LYS A 388 -49.41 -12.51 15.92
CA LYS A 388 -49.88 -12.99 17.24
C LYS A 388 -50.89 -14.12 17.10
N LYS A 389 -50.69 -15.25 17.80
CA LYS A 389 -51.65 -16.35 17.86
C LYS A 389 -52.98 -15.81 18.42
N LYS A 390 -54.07 -15.94 17.66
CA LYS A 390 -55.43 -15.68 18.18
C LYS A 390 -55.73 -16.72 19.28
N LEU A 391 -56.32 -16.26 20.40
CA LEU A 391 -56.57 -17.07 21.59
C LEU A 391 -57.55 -18.26 21.37
N LEU A 392 -58.23 -18.34 20.24
CA LEU A 392 -59.05 -19.51 19.86
C LEU A 392 -58.41 -20.26 18.68
N GLY A 393 -58.11 -21.54 18.93
CA GLY A 393 -57.34 -22.43 18.08
C GLY A 393 -58.05 -22.88 16.80
N SER A 394 -57.91 -22.09 15.74
CA SER A 394 -57.92 -22.64 14.39
C SER A 394 -56.50 -23.12 14.05
N ARG A 395 -56.34 -24.44 13.88
CA ARG A 395 -55.09 -25.06 13.40
C ARG A 395 -54.90 -24.60 11.95
N ARG A 396 -54.23 -23.45 11.75
CA ARG A 396 -54.00 -22.87 10.42
C ARG A 396 -53.29 -23.91 9.56
N LYS A 397 -53.94 -24.33 8.48
CA LYS A 397 -53.40 -25.34 7.55
C LYS A 397 -52.05 -24.84 7.03
N LYS A 398 -51.04 -25.70 7.09
CA LYS A 398 -49.70 -25.42 6.55
C LYS A 398 -49.85 -24.99 5.08
N PRO A 399 -49.24 -23.88 4.65
CA PRO A 399 -49.33 -23.47 3.26
C PRO A 399 -48.62 -24.51 2.39
N THR A 400 -49.26 -24.96 1.31
CA THR A 400 -48.66 -25.84 0.30
C THR A 400 -47.98 -25.06 -0.81
N ARG A 401 -48.17 -23.74 -0.86
CA ARG A 401 -47.55 -22.82 -1.82
C ARG A 401 -47.00 -21.61 -1.10
N CYS A 402 -45.77 -21.22 -1.41
CA CYS A 402 -45.14 -20.05 -0.83
C CYS A 402 -44.23 -19.34 -1.83
N TRP A 403 -44.42 -18.03 -1.94
CA TRP A 403 -43.43 -17.13 -2.51
C TRP A 403 -42.30 -16.91 -1.50
N GLY A 404 -41.07 -17.06 -1.95
CA GLY A 404 -39.91 -16.46 -1.31
C GLY A 404 -39.49 -15.23 -2.09
N LEU A 405 -39.49 -14.07 -1.46
CA LEU A 405 -39.24 -12.74 -2.04
C LEU A 405 -37.91 -12.19 -1.52
N ASP A 406 -36.84 -12.32 -2.30
CA ASP A 406 -35.51 -11.74 -2.05
C ASP A 406 -35.48 -10.28 -2.54
N ILE A 407 -35.30 -9.35 -1.61
CA ILE A 407 -35.32 -7.91 -1.87
C ILE A 407 -33.88 -7.41 -1.81
N GLY A 408 -33.16 -7.64 -2.90
CA GLY A 408 -31.77 -7.22 -3.04
C GLY A 408 -31.63 -5.73 -3.35
N THR A 409 -30.43 -5.21 -3.13
CA THR A 409 -30.10 -3.79 -3.41
C THR A 409 -29.95 -3.46 -4.90
N ALA A 410 -29.86 -4.45 -5.78
CA ALA A 410 -29.79 -4.24 -7.24
C ALA A 410 -30.95 -4.88 -8.01
N ALA A 411 -31.70 -5.80 -7.39
CA ALA A 411 -32.81 -6.48 -8.02
C ALA A 411 -33.75 -7.10 -6.98
N ILE A 412 -35.04 -7.14 -7.30
CA ILE A 412 -36.07 -7.89 -6.56
C ILE A 412 -36.29 -9.21 -7.27
N LYS A 413 -36.27 -10.31 -6.51
CA LYS A 413 -36.32 -11.67 -7.05
C LYS A 413 -37.30 -12.49 -6.24
N ALA A 414 -38.10 -13.32 -6.90
CA ALA A 414 -39.00 -14.20 -6.20
C ALA A 414 -39.12 -15.58 -6.85
N VAL A 415 -39.36 -16.60 -6.02
CA VAL A 415 -39.63 -17.97 -6.45
C VAL A 415 -40.87 -18.46 -5.74
N LEU A 416 -41.85 -18.95 -6.51
CA LEU A 416 -43.04 -19.62 -5.98
C LEU A 416 -42.81 -21.12 -5.95
N LEU A 417 -42.69 -21.68 -4.76
CA LEU A 417 -42.62 -23.13 -4.57
C LEU A 417 -43.98 -23.71 -4.20
N GLU A 418 -44.27 -24.89 -4.74
CA GLU A 418 -45.33 -25.77 -4.29
C GLU A 418 -44.74 -27.03 -3.67
N GLU A 419 -45.20 -27.38 -2.47
CA GLU A 419 -44.98 -28.68 -1.85
C GLU A 419 -46.11 -29.62 -2.25
N LYS A 420 -45.75 -30.73 -2.90
CA LYS A 420 -46.68 -31.83 -3.18
C LYS A 420 -45.98 -33.16 -2.98
N ASP A 421 -46.55 -34.01 -2.12
CA ASP A 421 -46.05 -35.37 -1.83
C ASP A 421 -44.57 -35.39 -1.41
N GLY A 422 -44.13 -34.39 -0.63
CA GLY A 422 -42.74 -34.25 -0.19
C GLY A 422 -41.76 -33.74 -1.26
N SER A 423 -42.24 -33.40 -2.46
CA SER A 423 -41.44 -32.81 -3.53
C SER A 423 -41.74 -31.31 -3.71
N LEU A 424 -40.69 -30.53 -3.95
CA LEU A 424 -40.79 -29.10 -4.20
C LEU A 424 -40.73 -28.83 -5.71
N LYS A 425 -41.65 -28.00 -6.22
CA LYS A 425 -41.65 -27.57 -7.62
C LYS A 425 -41.76 -26.05 -7.72
N ILE A 426 -41.05 -25.47 -8.68
CA ILE A 426 -41.24 -24.07 -9.05
C ILE A 426 -42.51 -23.97 -9.90
N LEU A 427 -43.47 -23.14 -9.46
CA LEU A 427 -44.65 -22.82 -10.24
C LEU A 427 -44.50 -21.50 -11.02
N ASP A 428 -43.74 -20.56 -10.46
CA ASP A 428 -43.55 -19.24 -11.04
C ASP A 428 -42.30 -18.57 -10.46
N THR A 429 -41.77 -17.58 -11.18
CA THR A 429 -40.63 -16.77 -10.75
C THR A 429 -40.85 -15.30 -11.08
N PHE A 430 -40.12 -14.43 -10.41
CA PHE A 430 -40.08 -12.99 -10.68
C PHE A 430 -38.65 -12.50 -10.58
N PHE A 431 -38.25 -11.63 -11.51
CA PHE A 431 -36.96 -10.97 -11.47
C PHE A 431 -37.12 -9.56 -12.03
N GLU A 432 -36.82 -8.56 -11.22
CA GLU A 432 -36.84 -7.15 -11.63
C GLU A 432 -35.53 -6.50 -11.21
N ALA A 433 -34.70 -6.13 -12.19
CA ALA A 433 -33.52 -5.30 -11.94
C ALA A 433 -33.98 -3.87 -11.58
N LEU A 434 -33.34 -3.28 -10.57
CA LEU A 434 -33.60 -1.88 -10.23
C LEU A 434 -32.91 -0.97 -11.25
N PRO A 435 -33.49 0.20 -11.59
CA PRO A 435 -32.85 1.18 -12.47
C PRO A 435 -31.47 1.61 -11.99
N THR A 436 -31.29 1.67 -10.66
CA THR A 436 -30.02 1.93 -10.00
C THR A 436 -29.97 1.16 -8.69
N PRO A 437 -28.83 0.57 -8.30
CA PRO A 437 -28.71 -0.10 -7.02
C PRO A 437 -28.95 0.84 -5.83
N THR A 438 -29.79 0.44 -4.88
CA THR A 438 -30.15 1.26 -3.69
C THR A 438 -28.98 1.46 -2.71
N CYS A 439 -27.94 0.64 -2.82
CA CYS A 439 -26.70 0.80 -2.05
C CYS A 439 -25.72 1.80 -2.65
N ARG A 440 -26.01 2.33 -3.85
CA ARG A 440 -25.23 3.39 -4.47
C ARG A 440 -25.50 4.71 -3.75
N LYS A 441 -24.44 5.35 -3.26
CA LYS A 441 -24.54 6.69 -2.68
C LYS A 441 -24.72 7.69 -3.83
N SER A 442 -25.94 8.20 -4.03
CA SER A 442 -26.21 9.29 -4.96
C SER A 442 -26.07 10.66 -4.27
N ALA A 443 -25.75 11.69 -5.06
CA ALA A 443 -25.87 13.09 -4.63
C ALA A 443 -27.32 13.60 -4.70
N GLU A 444 -28.19 12.90 -5.44
CA GLU A 444 -29.61 13.22 -5.59
C GLU A 444 -30.45 12.61 -4.46
N ALA A 445 -31.62 13.21 -4.22
CA ALA A 445 -32.54 12.91 -3.11
C ALA A 445 -33.33 11.59 -3.27
N ASP A 446 -32.88 10.66 -4.10
CA ASP A 446 -33.52 9.35 -4.21
C ASP A 446 -33.27 8.54 -2.95
N THR A 447 -34.29 8.48 -2.09
CA THR A 447 -34.28 7.58 -0.94
C THR A 447 -34.36 6.13 -1.44
N PRO A 448 -33.79 5.14 -0.73
CA PRO A 448 -33.96 3.72 -1.08
C PRO A 448 -35.42 3.32 -1.33
N SER A 449 -36.37 4.01 -0.68
CA SER A 449 -37.81 3.85 -0.85
C SER A 449 -38.33 4.25 -2.24
N THR A 450 -37.77 5.27 -2.90
CA THR A 450 -38.21 5.70 -4.26
C THR A 450 -37.81 4.70 -5.33
N LEU A 451 -36.69 4.00 -5.14
CA LEU A 451 -36.20 2.99 -6.08
C LEU A 451 -36.86 1.61 -5.88
N LEU A 452 -37.12 1.21 -4.63
CA LEU A 452 -37.68 -0.12 -4.30
C LEU A 452 -39.19 -0.20 -4.51
N LEU A 453 -39.93 0.84 -4.11
CA LEU A 453 -41.40 0.78 -4.07
C LEU A 453 -42.03 0.49 -5.44
N PRO A 454 -41.62 1.09 -6.57
CA PRO A 454 -42.19 0.78 -7.88
C PRO A 454 -42.00 -0.69 -8.28
N ALA A 455 -40.83 -1.26 -8.02
CA ALA A 455 -40.52 -2.65 -8.35
C ALA A 455 -41.27 -3.64 -7.43
N LEU A 456 -41.45 -3.30 -6.14
CA LEU A 456 -42.32 -4.06 -5.23
C LEU A 456 -43.79 -4.01 -5.65
N MET A 457 -44.30 -2.84 -6.04
CA MET A 457 -45.68 -2.68 -6.55
C MET A 457 -45.88 -3.47 -7.84
N LYS A 458 -44.86 -3.56 -8.69
CA LYS A 458 -44.87 -4.42 -9.88
C LYS A 458 -45.04 -5.89 -9.50
N PHE A 459 -44.22 -6.41 -8.57
CA PHE A 459 -44.39 -7.76 -8.04
C PHE A 459 -45.79 -7.97 -7.45
N ALA A 460 -46.28 -7.02 -6.66
CA ALA A 460 -47.59 -7.11 -6.03
C ALA A 460 -48.72 -7.24 -7.06
N ARG A 461 -48.70 -6.38 -8.10
CA ARG A 461 -49.68 -6.37 -9.18
C ARG A 461 -49.64 -7.63 -10.03
N GLU A 462 -48.45 -8.16 -10.32
CA GLU A 462 -48.28 -9.28 -11.26
C GLU A 462 -48.36 -10.66 -10.60
N LYS A 463 -47.95 -10.77 -9.33
CA LYS A 463 -47.65 -12.07 -8.69
C LYS A 463 -48.30 -12.26 -7.31
N SER A 464 -48.50 -11.19 -6.54
CA SER A 464 -49.02 -11.29 -5.17
C SER A 464 -50.52 -11.54 -5.17
N SER A 465 -50.98 -12.41 -4.25
CA SER A 465 -52.41 -12.63 -4.01
C SER A 465 -52.64 -13.05 -2.58
N ASP A 466 -53.81 -12.72 -2.01
CA ASP A 466 -54.14 -13.02 -0.61
C ASP A 466 -54.21 -14.53 -0.29
N LYS A 467 -54.30 -15.39 -1.31
CA LYS A 467 -54.39 -16.85 -1.17
C LYS A 467 -53.02 -17.52 -1.06
N THR A 468 -51.94 -16.85 -1.45
CA THR A 468 -50.59 -17.43 -1.50
C THR A 468 -49.72 -16.80 -0.43
N SER A 469 -49.04 -17.63 0.35
CA SER A 469 -48.12 -17.14 1.40
C SER A 469 -46.92 -16.45 0.77
N VAL A 470 -46.50 -15.30 1.31
CA VAL A 470 -45.29 -14.58 0.89
C VAL A 470 -44.32 -14.46 2.06
N TRP A 471 -43.09 -14.93 1.89
CA TRP A 471 -42.00 -14.77 2.83
C TRP A 471 -40.94 -13.87 2.22
N ALA A 472 -40.60 -12.79 2.90
CA ALA A 472 -39.64 -11.81 2.37
C ALA A 472 -38.31 -11.85 3.12
N GLY A 473 -37.24 -11.60 2.37
CA GLY A 473 -35.88 -11.44 2.88
C GLY A 473 -35.75 -10.13 3.66
N PHE A 474 -35.02 -10.17 4.77
CA PHE A 474 -34.65 -9.00 5.55
C PHE A 474 -33.12 -8.84 5.51
N PRO A 475 -32.59 -7.63 5.21
CA PRO A 475 -31.16 -7.45 5.04
C PRO A 475 -30.36 -7.91 6.26
N SER A 476 -29.38 -8.80 6.08
CA SER A 476 -28.54 -9.27 7.19
C SER A 476 -27.74 -8.16 7.88
N GLY A 477 -27.47 -7.03 7.20
CA GLY A 477 -26.83 -5.85 7.79
C GLY A 477 -27.67 -5.15 8.86
N GLU A 478 -28.99 -5.35 8.85
CA GLU A 478 -29.91 -4.84 9.88
C GLU A 478 -30.09 -5.85 11.04
N THR A 479 -29.31 -6.92 11.06
CA THR A 479 -29.32 -7.94 12.11
C THR A 479 -27.95 -8.07 12.78
N VAL A 480 -27.96 -8.45 14.05
CA VAL A 480 -26.76 -8.90 14.76
C VAL A 480 -26.93 -10.36 15.11
N THR A 481 -25.95 -11.19 14.76
CA THR A 481 -26.01 -12.63 15.00
C THR A 481 -24.93 -13.08 15.98
N HIS A 482 -25.36 -13.77 17.03
CA HIS A 482 -24.48 -14.42 17.98
C HIS A 482 -24.55 -15.94 17.82
N PHE A 483 -23.39 -16.56 17.70
CA PHE A 483 -23.22 -18.01 17.77
C PHE A 483 -22.75 -18.34 19.18
N VAL A 484 -23.57 -19.05 19.95
CA VAL A 484 -23.31 -19.41 21.34
C VAL A 484 -23.45 -20.92 21.52
N SER A 485 -22.95 -21.43 22.64
CA SER A 485 -23.14 -22.83 23.01
C SER A 485 -23.83 -22.91 24.35
N ILE A 486 -24.84 -23.76 24.45
CA ILE A 486 -25.60 -23.95 25.70
C ILE A 486 -25.47 -25.41 26.18
N PRO A 487 -25.42 -25.65 27.49
CA PRO A 487 -25.47 -27.01 28.03
C PRO A 487 -26.74 -27.76 27.59
N SER A 488 -26.64 -29.08 27.40
CA SER A 488 -27.79 -29.94 27.10
C SER A 488 -28.67 -30.13 28.35
N VAL A 489 -29.53 -29.16 28.62
CA VAL A 489 -30.48 -29.15 29.74
C VAL A 489 -31.93 -29.26 29.26
N LYS A 490 -32.87 -29.40 30.20
CA LYS A 490 -34.31 -29.41 29.90
C LYS A 490 -34.74 -28.08 29.27
N GLU A 491 -35.71 -28.14 28.35
CA GLU A 491 -36.16 -27.01 27.53
C GLU A 491 -36.47 -25.72 28.31
N LYS A 492 -37.12 -25.83 29.47
CA LYS A 492 -37.43 -24.65 30.31
C LYS A 492 -36.17 -23.91 30.77
N LEU A 493 -35.13 -24.66 31.14
CA LEU A 493 -33.84 -24.09 31.55
C LEU A 493 -33.04 -23.58 30.34
N THR A 494 -33.13 -24.28 29.20
CA THR A 494 -32.58 -23.80 27.92
C THR A 494 -33.08 -22.39 27.60
N GLN A 495 -34.39 -22.15 27.62
CA GLN A 495 -34.95 -20.82 27.34
C GLN A 495 -34.49 -19.75 28.35
N GLN A 496 -34.33 -20.10 29.63
CA GLN A 496 -33.80 -19.17 30.64
C GLN A 496 -32.33 -18.79 30.38
N LEU A 497 -31.51 -19.76 29.96
CA LEU A 497 -30.11 -19.52 29.60
C LEU A 497 -30.02 -18.64 28.34
N LEU A 498 -30.86 -18.91 27.34
CA LEU A 498 -30.90 -18.09 26.12
C LEU A 498 -31.30 -16.64 26.40
N GLU A 499 -32.31 -16.43 27.24
CA GLU A 499 -32.71 -15.07 27.62
C GLU A 499 -31.58 -14.33 28.37
N LYS A 500 -30.80 -15.05 29.19
CA LYS A 500 -29.60 -14.50 29.83
C LYS A 500 -28.51 -14.16 28.81
N GLU A 501 -28.23 -15.03 27.83
CA GLU A 501 -27.27 -14.77 26.75
C GLU A 501 -27.66 -13.52 25.94
N ILE A 502 -28.95 -13.38 25.59
CA ILE A 502 -29.49 -12.21 24.89
C ILE A 502 -29.26 -10.95 25.73
N SER A 503 -29.65 -10.96 27.01
CA SER A 503 -29.50 -9.82 27.91
C SER A 503 -28.04 -9.39 28.12
N GLN A 504 -27.07 -10.31 27.99
CA GLN A 504 -25.65 -10.02 28.19
C GLN A 504 -24.96 -9.50 26.92
N LYS A 505 -25.35 -10.02 25.74
CA LYS A 505 -24.67 -9.74 24.47
C LYS A 505 -25.34 -8.63 23.66
N VAL A 506 -26.63 -8.39 23.86
CA VAL A 506 -27.40 -7.40 23.10
C VAL A 506 -27.55 -6.12 23.92
N PRO A 507 -26.95 -4.99 23.51
CA PRO A 507 -27.05 -3.72 24.23
C PRO A 507 -28.38 -2.99 23.93
N LEU A 508 -29.50 -3.72 23.95
CA LEU A 508 -30.84 -3.19 23.70
C LEU A 508 -31.87 -3.85 24.62
N PRO A 509 -32.95 -3.14 24.99
CA PRO A 509 -34.05 -3.74 25.76
C PRO A 509 -34.69 -4.92 25.02
N ARG A 510 -35.04 -5.98 25.76
CA ARG A 510 -35.70 -7.19 25.22
C ARG A 510 -37.00 -6.88 24.46
N GLU A 511 -37.70 -5.83 24.89
CA GLU A 511 -38.95 -5.35 24.29
C GLU A 511 -38.77 -4.65 22.94
N ASP A 512 -37.57 -4.16 22.64
CA ASP A 512 -37.24 -3.44 21.39
C ASP A 512 -36.68 -4.37 20.29
N ILE A 513 -36.45 -5.64 20.62
CA ILE A 513 -35.82 -6.60 19.72
C ILE A 513 -36.72 -7.81 19.43
N GLU A 514 -36.56 -8.35 18.23
CA GLU A 514 -37.05 -9.68 17.85
C GLU A 514 -35.85 -10.61 17.64
N VAL A 515 -36.03 -11.88 18.00
CA VAL A 515 -34.96 -12.88 17.94
C VAL A 515 -35.43 -14.09 17.16
N ALA A 516 -34.75 -14.36 16.04
CA ALA A 516 -34.80 -15.63 15.35
C ALA A 516 -33.72 -16.54 15.95
N GLN A 517 -34.12 -17.66 16.54
CA GLN A 517 -33.20 -18.62 17.17
C GLN A 517 -33.22 -20.01 16.52
N TRP A 518 -32.04 -20.61 16.41
CA TRP A 518 -31.90 -22.04 16.12
C TRP A 518 -31.09 -22.71 17.22
N ILE A 519 -31.55 -23.88 17.64
CA ILE A 519 -30.91 -24.69 18.67
C ILE A 519 -30.55 -26.03 18.03
N GLY A 520 -29.27 -26.36 18.04
CA GLY A 520 -28.77 -27.63 17.54
C GLY A 520 -29.25 -28.83 18.36
N GLU A 521 -29.02 -30.01 17.80
CA GLU A 521 -29.33 -31.27 18.48
C GLU A 521 -28.45 -31.46 19.73
N ALA A 522 -28.94 -32.27 20.67
CA ALA A 522 -28.13 -32.68 21.80
C ALA A 522 -27.01 -33.58 21.29
N ASP A 523 -25.77 -33.24 21.59
CA ASP A 523 -24.63 -34.12 21.36
C ASP A 523 -24.07 -34.56 22.72
N PRO A 524 -24.32 -35.81 23.16
CA PRO A 524 -23.77 -36.33 24.40
C PRO A 524 -22.23 -36.32 24.44
N ALA A 525 -21.57 -36.37 23.29
CA ALA A 525 -20.11 -36.35 23.16
C ALA A 525 -19.51 -34.93 23.10
N ASN A 526 -20.36 -33.88 23.04
CA ASN A 526 -19.90 -32.50 23.02
C ASN A 526 -19.96 -31.86 24.42
N LEU A 527 -18.82 -31.86 25.11
CA LEU A 527 -18.64 -31.21 26.40
C LEU A 527 -18.81 -29.68 26.35
N LYS A 528 -18.72 -29.05 25.15
CA LYS A 528 -18.93 -27.60 24.98
C LYS A 528 -20.41 -27.21 24.97
N GLY A 529 -21.35 -28.17 24.90
CA GLY A 529 -22.79 -27.92 24.79
C GLY A 529 -23.31 -28.02 23.35
N ARG A 530 -24.59 -27.73 23.13
CA ARG A 530 -25.21 -27.68 21.80
C ARG A 530 -25.11 -26.27 21.20
N PRO A 531 -24.83 -26.15 19.88
CA PRO A 531 -24.71 -24.86 19.23
C PRO A 531 -26.06 -24.17 19.14
N VAL A 532 -26.05 -22.85 19.27
CA VAL A 532 -27.21 -21.98 19.15
C VAL A 532 -26.86 -20.77 18.31
N THR A 533 -27.76 -20.42 17.40
CA THR A 533 -27.70 -19.19 16.63
C THR A 533 -28.81 -18.27 17.10
N LEU A 534 -28.44 -17.05 17.50
CA LEU A 534 -29.36 -15.98 17.89
C LEU A 534 -29.20 -14.83 16.90
N SER A 535 -30.15 -14.66 15.99
CA SER A 535 -30.18 -13.52 15.06
C SER A 535 -31.18 -12.50 15.57
N ILE A 536 -30.69 -11.31 15.87
CA ILE A 536 -31.44 -10.25 16.55
C ILE A 536 -31.66 -9.09 15.58
N ALA A 537 -32.90 -8.61 15.51
CA ALA A 537 -33.29 -7.43 14.75
C ALA A 537 -34.06 -6.46 15.65
N ARG A 538 -33.91 -5.16 15.40
CA ARG A 538 -34.69 -4.12 16.08
C ARG A 538 -36.12 -4.12 15.54
N LYS A 539 -37.12 -4.13 16.43
CA LYS A 539 -38.56 -4.12 16.07
C LYS A 539 -38.93 -2.95 15.18
N LYS A 540 -38.37 -1.77 15.44
CA LYS A 540 -38.59 -0.58 14.62
C LYS A 540 -38.25 -0.82 13.15
N PHE A 541 -37.08 -1.39 12.87
CA PHE A 541 -36.67 -1.65 11.48
C PHE A 541 -37.54 -2.72 10.82
N LEU A 542 -37.92 -3.77 11.56
CA LEU A 542 -38.87 -4.77 11.05
C LEU A 542 -40.24 -4.15 10.74
N HIS A 543 -40.75 -3.28 11.61
CA HIS A 543 -42.02 -2.59 11.42
C HIS A 543 -42.00 -1.70 10.18
N ASP A 544 -41.01 -0.81 10.08
CA ASP A 544 -40.85 0.12 8.96
C ASP A 544 -40.68 -0.64 7.62
N TYR A 545 -40.02 -1.81 7.67
CA TYR A 545 -39.88 -2.71 6.51
C TYR A 545 -41.22 -3.34 6.10
N ILE A 546 -42.01 -3.85 7.06
CA ILE A 546 -43.34 -4.41 6.80
C ILE A 546 -44.29 -3.34 6.26
N GLU A 547 -44.23 -2.12 6.80
CA GLU A 547 -45.04 -0.99 6.33
C GLU A 547 -44.73 -0.65 4.88
N THR A 548 -43.45 -0.66 4.49
CA THR A 548 -43.03 -0.47 3.09
C THR A 548 -43.61 -1.55 2.17
N LEU A 549 -43.56 -2.82 2.59
CA LEU A 549 -44.14 -3.93 1.82
C LEU A 549 -45.67 -3.84 1.73
N THR A 550 -46.32 -3.45 2.83
CA THR A 550 -47.77 -3.26 2.89
C THR A 550 -48.21 -2.13 1.96
N THR A 551 -47.46 -1.02 1.94
CA THR A 551 -47.67 0.10 1.02
C THR A 551 -47.53 -0.34 -0.45
N ALA A 552 -46.64 -1.27 -0.74
CA ALA A 552 -46.50 -1.86 -2.06
C ALA A 552 -47.63 -2.85 -2.43
N GLY A 553 -48.54 -3.18 -1.51
CA GLY A 553 -49.59 -4.18 -1.70
C GLY A 553 -49.15 -5.63 -1.39
N ILE A 554 -48.08 -5.82 -0.62
CA ILE A 554 -47.52 -7.13 -0.28
C ILE A 554 -47.79 -7.46 1.18
N ASN A 555 -48.71 -8.40 1.40
CA ASN A 555 -49.02 -8.93 2.73
C ASN A 555 -48.10 -10.10 3.07
N VAL A 556 -46.99 -9.84 3.78
CA VAL A 556 -46.07 -10.91 4.18
C VAL A 556 -46.65 -11.83 5.27
N SER A 557 -46.36 -13.12 5.14
CA SER A 557 -46.61 -14.16 6.14
C SER A 557 -45.53 -14.22 7.21
N GLY A 558 -44.29 -13.84 6.85
CA GLY A 558 -43.13 -13.82 7.74
C GLY A 558 -41.92 -13.17 7.06
N LEU A 559 -40.97 -12.76 7.89
CA LEU A 559 -39.67 -12.24 7.46
C LEU A 559 -38.55 -13.16 7.95
N GLN A 560 -37.49 -13.30 7.15
CA GLN A 560 -36.27 -14.01 7.53
C GLN A 560 -35.06 -13.27 6.99
N CYS A 561 -33.95 -13.23 7.72
CA CYS A 561 -32.76 -12.59 7.17
C CYS A 561 -32.11 -13.41 6.06
N ASP A 562 -31.48 -12.74 5.10
CA ASP A 562 -30.99 -13.37 3.87
C ASP A 562 -29.96 -14.48 4.16
N SER A 563 -29.13 -14.33 5.20
CA SER A 563 -28.15 -15.34 5.62
C SER A 563 -28.81 -16.61 6.17
N LEU A 564 -29.90 -16.48 6.92
CA LEU A 564 -30.66 -17.64 7.43
C LEU A 564 -31.53 -18.27 6.33
N ALA A 565 -32.05 -17.46 5.40
CA ALA A 565 -32.69 -17.98 4.20
C ALA A 565 -31.70 -18.78 3.34
N LEU A 566 -30.48 -18.26 3.15
CA LEU A 566 -29.42 -18.98 2.44
C LEU A 566 -29.07 -20.31 3.13
N LEU A 567 -29.04 -20.34 4.46
CA LEU A 567 -28.85 -21.58 5.22
C LEU A 567 -29.97 -22.60 4.96
N ASN A 568 -31.24 -22.16 4.92
CA ASN A 568 -32.36 -23.04 4.59
C ASN A 568 -32.22 -23.62 3.18
N PHE A 569 -31.81 -22.80 2.21
CA PHE A 569 -31.49 -23.29 0.87
C PHE A 569 -30.34 -24.30 0.89
N ALA A 570 -29.19 -23.94 1.48
CA ALA A 570 -27.99 -24.77 1.50
C ALA A 570 -28.26 -26.15 2.10
N THR A 571 -28.97 -26.19 3.23
CA THR A 571 -29.30 -27.45 3.93
C THR A 571 -30.30 -28.32 3.16
N SER A 572 -31.13 -27.72 2.31
CA SER A 572 -32.07 -28.45 1.46
C SER A 572 -31.41 -28.93 0.16
N GLU A 573 -30.54 -28.11 -0.43
CA GLU A 573 -29.78 -28.42 -1.65
C GLU A 573 -28.72 -29.50 -1.42
N PHE A 574 -28.11 -29.50 -0.23
CA PHE A 574 -27.09 -30.45 0.20
C PHE A 574 -27.61 -31.32 1.34
N SER A 575 -28.80 -31.93 1.15
CA SER A 575 -29.44 -32.80 2.15
C SER A 575 -28.58 -33.99 2.57
N GLU A 576 -27.63 -34.39 1.73
CA GLU A 576 -26.60 -35.41 2.02
C GLU A 576 -25.76 -35.07 3.25
N LEU A 577 -25.49 -33.79 3.51
CA LEU A 577 -24.76 -33.33 4.70
C LEU A 577 -25.49 -33.65 6.01
N LEU A 578 -26.81 -33.86 5.95
CA LEU A 578 -27.64 -34.14 7.12
C LEU A 578 -27.76 -35.64 7.42
N LYS A 579 -27.28 -36.52 6.52
CA LYS A 579 -27.36 -37.97 6.69
C LYS A 579 -26.26 -38.47 7.63
N CYS A 580 -26.55 -39.49 8.44
CA CYS A 580 -25.52 -40.20 9.24
C CYS A 580 -24.90 -41.26 8.34
N SER A 581 -23.57 -41.35 8.28
CA SER A 581 -22.97 -42.64 7.95
C SER A 581 -23.12 -43.56 9.18
N GLU A 582 -23.41 -44.84 8.97
CA GLU A 582 -23.53 -45.81 10.07
C GLU A 582 -22.18 -46.06 10.76
N ASP A 583 -21.06 -45.66 10.13
CA ASP A 583 -19.69 -45.83 10.61
C ASP A 583 -19.18 -44.66 11.50
N ASP A 584 -19.89 -43.52 11.56
CA ASP A 584 -19.47 -42.32 12.33
C ASP A 584 -19.77 -42.41 13.84
N SER A 585 -20.49 -43.44 14.31
CA SER A 585 -20.85 -43.56 15.74
C SER A 585 -19.67 -43.92 16.65
N ASP A 586 -18.56 -44.40 16.08
CA ASP A 586 -17.47 -45.02 16.82
C ASP A 586 -16.20 -44.14 16.95
N GLN A 587 -16.16 -42.95 16.32
CA GLN A 587 -15.01 -42.04 16.37
C GLN A 587 -15.34 -40.73 17.11
N ILE A 588 -14.96 -40.67 18.39
CA ILE A 588 -15.20 -39.51 19.29
C ILE A 588 -14.45 -38.24 18.82
N ASP A 589 -13.41 -38.38 17.98
CA ASP A 589 -12.53 -37.29 17.52
C ASP A 589 -12.65 -36.93 16.03
N ALA A 590 -13.60 -37.52 15.28
CA ALA A 590 -13.78 -37.20 13.87
C ALA A 590 -14.30 -35.76 13.69
N LYS A 591 -13.78 -35.04 12.69
CA LYS A 591 -14.31 -33.72 12.29
C LYS A 591 -15.60 -33.90 11.50
N ASP A 592 -16.58 -33.03 11.73
CA ASP A 592 -17.79 -32.92 10.92
C ASP A 592 -17.44 -32.27 9.57
N ASP A 593 -17.79 -32.96 8.49
CA ASP A 593 -17.77 -32.38 7.14
C ASP A 593 -18.66 -31.13 7.06
N ALA A 594 -18.14 -30.11 6.40
CA ALA A 594 -18.82 -28.85 6.16
C ALA A 594 -18.63 -28.32 4.74
N ILE A 595 -19.57 -27.48 4.33
CA ILE A 595 -19.53 -26.77 3.06
C ILE A 595 -19.48 -25.27 3.33
N ALA A 596 -18.56 -24.58 2.66
CA ALA A 596 -18.49 -23.13 2.63
C ALA A 596 -19.29 -22.56 1.45
N PHE A 597 -20.02 -21.47 1.68
CA PHE A 597 -20.78 -20.73 0.70
C PHE A 597 -20.38 -19.26 0.73
N LEU A 598 -19.98 -18.74 -0.42
CA LEU A 598 -19.66 -17.33 -0.62
C LEU A 598 -20.76 -16.68 -1.47
N ASN A 599 -21.66 -15.94 -0.85
CA ASN A 599 -22.71 -15.19 -1.54
C ASN A 599 -22.31 -13.72 -1.69
N CYS A 600 -22.02 -13.29 -2.91
CA CYS A 600 -21.68 -11.90 -3.23
C CYS A 600 -22.84 -11.20 -3.94
N GLY A 601 -23.50 -10.28 -3.22
CA GLY A 601 -24.54 -9.40 -3.75
C GLY A 601 -23.98 -8.10 -4.32
N ALA A 602 -24.85 -7.09 -4.48
CA ALA A 602 -24.43 -5.75 -4.85
C ALA A 602 -23.86 -4.97 -3.64
N SER A 603 -24.52 -5.04 -2.48
CA SER A 603 -24.14 -4.31 -1.27
C SER A 603 -23.24 -5.09 -0.31
N SER A 604 -23.35 -6.42 -0.25
CA SER A 604 -22.69 -7.23 0.76
C SER A 604 -22.13 -8.54 0.22
N THR A 605 -21.21 -9.13 0.97
CA THR A 605 -20.68 -10.49 0.77
C THR A 605 -20.86 -11.28 2.05
N THR A 606 -21.47 -12.46 1.97
CA THR A 606 -21.69 -13.38 3.09
C THR A 606 -20.86 -14.64 2.90
N LEU A 607 -20.08 -15.01 3.91
CA LEU A 607 -19.51 -16.34 4.07
C LEU A 607 -20.39 -17.13 5.02
N LEU A 608 -20.92 -18.25 4.56
CA LEU A 608 -21.71 -19.20 5.35
C LEU A 608 -20.98 -20.54 5.35
N VAL A 609 -20.80 -21.14 6.52
CA VAL A 609 -20.27 -22.49 6.70
C VAL A 609 -21.35 -23.35 7.32
N VAL A 610 -21.66 -24.48 6.69
CA VAL A 610 -22.73 -25.39 7.11
C VAL A 610 -22.16 -26.78 7.30
N SER A 611 -22.34 -27.35 8.50
CA SER A 611 -22.15 -28.77 8.76
C SER A 611 -23.48 -29.41 9.15
N ARG A 612 -23.45 -30.72 9.38
CA ARG A 612 -24.57 -31.43 9.99
C ARG A 612 -24.99 -30.79 11.31
N ARG A 613 -24.05 -30.70 12.26
CA ARG A 613 -24.35 -30.34 13.66
C ARG A 613 -24.41 -28.85 13.91
N SER A 614 -23.81 -28.01 13.06
CA SER A 614 -23.72 -26.57 13.29
C SER A 614 -23.73 -25.77 11.99
N HIS A 615 -23.81 -24.46 12.14
CA HIS A 615 -23.59 -23.51 11.06
C HIS A 615 -23.00 -22.22 11.63
N TRP A 616 -22.35 -21.47 10.77
CA TRP A 616 -21.81 -20.15 11.09
C TRP A 616 -21.89 -19.27 9.85
N TYR A 617 -22.13 -17.98 10.03
CA TYR A 617 -21.99 -17.03 8.93
C TYR A 617 -21.47 -15.70 9.39
N TRP A 618 -20.83 -15.01 8.46
CA TRP A 618 -20.41 -13.63 8.62
C TRP A 618 -20.67 -12.86 7.34
N THR A 619 -21.24 -11.67 7.50
CA THR A 619 -21.59 -10.79 6.38
C THR A 619 -20.81 -9.51 6.52
N MET A 620 -20.14 -9.09 5.44
CA MET A 620 -19.53 -7.78 5.34
C MET A 620 -20.32 -6.91 4.36
N GLU A 621 -20.47 -5.63 4.68
CA GLU A 621 -21.10 -4.61 3.81
C GLU A 621 -20.16 -4.16 2.69
N ARG A 622 -19.67 -5.13 1.91
CA ARG A 622 -18.87 -4.91 0.72
C ARG A 622 -19.27 -5.93 -0.34
N GLY A 623 -20.09 -5.50 -1.29
CA GLY A 623 -20.51 -6.30 -2.44
C GLY A 623 -19.93 -5.78 -3.76
N SER A 624 -20.44 -6.30 -4.87
CA SER A 624 -19.95 -5.98 -6.21
C SER A 624 -20.23 -4.55 -6.70
N GLU A 625 -21.09 -3.77 -6.03
CA GLU A 625 -21.28 -2.35 -6.38
C GLU A 625 -20.07 -1.51 -5.95
N ALA A 626 -19.32 -1.94 -4.93
CA ALA A 626 -18.17 -1.20 -4.41
C ALA A 626 -17.07 -0.99 -5.47
N VAL A 627 -16.98 -1.89 -6.47
CA VAL A 627 -15.95 -1.80 -7.52
C VAL A 627 -16.39 -0.96 -8.72
N ASN A 628 -17.68 -0.66 -8.88
CA ASN A 628 -18.18 0.16 -9.99
C ASN A 628 -17.61 1.58 -9.93
N SER A 629 -17.49 2.15 -8.73
CA SER A 629 -16.86 3.47 -8.55
C SER A 629 -15.36 3.46 -8.91
N LEU A 630 -14.66 2.34 -8.70
CA LEU A 630 -13.25 2.20 -9.08
C LEU A 630 -13.09 2.19 -10.60
N ILE A 631 -13.91 1.39 -11.28
CA ILE A 631 -13.92 1.29 -12.75
C ILE A 631 -14.34 2.62 -13.37
N ALA A 632 -15.44 3.22 -12.90
CA ALA A 632 -15.95 4.50 -13.40
C ALA A 632 -14.88 5.60 -13.34
N ARG A 633 -14.16 5.69 -12.21
CA ARG A 633 -13.07 6.65 -12.03
C ARG A 633 -11.89 6.39 -12.96
N GLN A 634 -11.43 5.14 -13.09
CA GLN A 634 -10.25 4.82 -13.90
C GLN A 634 -10.52 4.88 -15.40
N ALA A 635 -11.69 4.43 -15.83
CA ALA A 635 -12.10 4.44 -17.23
C ALA A 635 -12.76 5.75 -17.66
N LYS A 636 -13.05 6.66 -16.72
CA LYS A 636 -13.78 7.92 -16.96
C LYS A 636 -15.14 7.68 -17.63
N VAL A 637 -15.90 6.71 -17.10
CA VAL A 637 -17.23 6.32 -17.60
C VAL A 637 -18.30 6.46 -16.51
N THR A 638 -19.57 6.34 -16.88
CA THR A 638 -20.67 6.33 -15.92
C THR A 638 -20.70 5.03 -15.10
N LEU A 639 -21.42 5.04 -13.97
CA LEU A 639 -21.56 3.83 -13.14
C LEU A 639 -22.34 2.71 -13.85
N GLU A 640 -23.26 3.08 -14.75
CA GLU A 640 -24.01 2.15 -15.59
C GLU A 640 -23.06 1.42 -16.54
N LYS A 641 -22.17 2.16 -17.21
CA LYS A 641 -21.16 1.53 -18.07
C LYS A 641 -20.15 0.73 -17.25
N ALA A 642 -19.81 1.18 -16.05
CA ALA A 642 -18.93 0.42 -15.14
C ALA A 642 -19.53 -0.95 -14.75
N GLU A 643 -20.86 -1.05 -14.56
CA GLU A 643 -21.56 -2.32 -14.29
C GLU A 643 -21.41 -3.33 -15.43
N GLU A 644 -21.38 -2.87 -16.69
CA GLU A 644 -21.08 -3.72 -17.84
C GLU A 644 -19.60 -4.13 -17.86
N LEU A 645 -18.70 -3.15 -17.66
CA LEU A 645 -17.25 -3.34 -17.74
C LEU A 645 -16.71 -4.24 -16.63
N LYS A 646 -17.34 -4.31 -15.45
CA LYS A 646 -16.92 -5.23 -14.38
C LYS A 646 -17.05 -6.71 -14.79
N ARG A 647 -18.00 -7.01 -15.67
CA ARG A 647 -18.19 -8.36 -16.23
C ARG A 647 -17.41 -8.53 -17.53
N ASN A 648 -17.14 -7.45 -18.27
CA ASN A 648 -16.41 -7.49 -19.52
C ASN A 648 -15.22 -6.49 -19.57
N PRO A 649 -14.18 -6.69 -18.75
CA PRO A 649 -13.05 -5.75 -18.70
C PRO A 649 -12.25 -5.67 -20.01
N THR A 650 -12.43 -6.61 -20.96
CA THR A 650 -11.81 -6.50 -22.30
C THR A 650 -12.25 -5.27 -23.11
N GLU A 651 -13.37 -4.64 -22.76
CA GLU A 651 -13.81 -3.39 -23.39
C GLU A 651 -13.07 -2.16 -22.86
N LEU A 652 -12.31 -2.29 -21.77
CA LEU A 652 -11.43 -1.23 -21.28
C LEU A 652 -10.34 -0.93 -22.32
N ALA A 653 -9.92 0.34 -22.35
CA ALA A 653 -8.83 0.78 -23.22
C ALA A 653 -7.53 0.11 -22.78
N ASP A 654 -7.25 0.15 -21.49
CA ASP A 654 -6.10 -0.49 -20.85
C ASP A 654 -6.57 -1.27 -19.60
N PRO A 655 -7.04 -2.52 -19.75
CA PRO A 655 -7.56 -3.28 -18.62
C PRO A 655 -6.52 -3.56 -17.53
N ALA A 656 -5.23 -3.63 -17.88
CA ALA A 656 -4.17 -3.88 -16.91
C ALA A 656 -4.11 -2.78 -15.85
N SER A 657 -4.11 -1.51 -16.28
CA SER A 657 -4.08 -0.37 -15.36
C SER A 657 -5.46 -0.03 -14.80
N GLN A 658 -6.50 -0.08 -15.64
CA GLN A 658 -7.84 0.39 -15.28
C GLN A 658 -8.60 -0.59 -14.37
N TYR A 659 -8.28 -1.89 -14.44
CA TYR A 659 -8.90 -2.93 -13.60
C TYR A 659 -8.08 -3.28 -12.35
N ALA A 660 -6.78 -2.93 -12.29
CA ALA A 660 -5.92 -3.22 -11.12
C ALA A 660 -6.51 -2.78 -9.75
N PRO A 661 -7.18 -1.61 -9.61
CA PRO A 661 -7.83 -1.25 -8.34
C PRO A 661 -8.97 -2.19 -7.94
N VAL A 662 -9.65 -2.81 -8.92
CA VAL A 662 -10.69 -3.82 -8.69
C VAL A 662 -10.08 -5.09 -8.14
N GLU A 663 -8.96 -5.53 -8.72
CA GLU A 663 -8.18 -6.69 -8.23
C GLU A 663 -7.76 -6.51 -6.77
N ASN A 664 -7.20 -5.35 -6.43
CA ASN A 664 -6.84 -4.99 -5.05
C ASN A 664 -8.05 -5.01 -4.11
N SER A 665 -9.20 -4.49 -4.56
CA SER A 665 -10.44 -4.53 -3.78
C SER A 665 -10.91 -5.96 -3.50
N PHE A 666 -10.71 -6.92 -4.41
CA PHE A 666 -11.04 -8.32 -4.16
C PHE A 666 -10.07 -8.99 -3.19
N LEU A 667 -8.78 -8.68 -3.27
CA LEU A 667 -7.79 -9.16 -2.30
C LEU A 667 -8.07 -8.64 -0.87
N GLU A 668 -8.53 -7.40 -0.74
CA GLU A 668 -8.99 -6.86 0.55
C GLU A 668 -10.22 -7.60 1.10
N VAL A 669 -11.17 -7.96 0.22
CA VAL A 669 -12.34 -8.79 0.60
C VAL A 669 -11.86 -10.15 1.07
N ARG A 670 -10.97 -10.80 0.33
CA ARG A 670 -10.37 -12.09 0.69
C ARG A 670 -9.69 -12.03 2.06
N ALA A 671 -8.81 -11.05 2.30
CA ALA A 671 -8.09 -10.93 3.56
C ALA A 671 -9.05 -10.83 4.76
N ARG A 672 -10.17 -10.12 4.61
CA ARG A 672 -11.21 -10.05 5.66
C ARG A 672 -11.94 -11.38 5.87
N LEU A 673 -12.22 -12.12 4.80
CA LEU A 673 -12.81 -13.45 4.88
C LEU A 673 -11.86 -14.46 5.53
N GLU A 674 -10.56 -14.41 5.22
CA GLU A 674 -9.54 -15.26 5.82
C GLU A 674 -9.46 -15.06 7.34
N VAL A 675 -9.49 -13.81 7.81
CA VAL A 675 -9.55 -13.50 9.25
C VAL A 675 -10.83 -14.07 9.86
N ALA A 676 -11.99 -13.83 9.24
CA ALA A 676 -13.27 -14.29 9.77
C ALA A 676 -13.36 -15.83 9.84
N LEU A 677 -12.89 -16.54 8.80
CA LEU A 677 -12.81 -18.00 8.79
C LEU A 677 -11.85 -18.50 9.88
N LYS A 678 -10.66 -17.92 9.97
CA LYS A 678 -9.65 -18.33 10.97
C LYS A 678 -10.19 -18.22 12.38
N ASP A 679 -10.91 -17.15 12.69
CA ASP A 679 -11.51 -16.97 14.02
C ASP A 679 -12.68 -17.92 14.27
N MET A 680 -13.48 -18.24 13.25
CA MET A 680 -14.52 -19.27 13.33
C MET A 680 -13.93 -20.67 13.58
N LEU A 681 -12.90 -21.07 12.85
CA LEU A 681 -12.27 -22.39 12.97
C LEU A 681 -11.58 -22.57 14.34
N LYS A 682 -11.02 -21.50 14.93
CA LYS A 682 -10.52 -21.55 16.33
C LYS A 682 -11.62 -21.87 17.34
N GLN A 683 -12.85 -21.40 17.07
CA GLN A 683 -14.00 -21.63 17.95
C GLN A 683 -14.70 -22.96 17.66
N ASN A 684 -14.48 -23.53 16.46
CA ASN A 684 -15.12 -24.74 15.94
C ASN A 684 -14.06 -25.69 15.35
N ASP A 685 -13.18 -26.20 16.20
CA ASP A 685 -12.07 -27.11 15.87
C ASP A 685 -12.49 -28.44 15.23
N ARG A 686 -13.77 -28.81 15.38
CA ARG A 686 -14.38 -30.03 14.85
C ARG A 686 -14.95 -29.90 13.44
N ILE A 687 -14.72 -28.80 12.72
CA ILE A 687 -15.21 -28.63 11.34
C ILE A 687 -14.10 -28.88 10.33
N ASP A 688 -14.40 -29.65 9.28
CA ASP A 688 -13.56 -29.76 8.08
C ASP A 688 -14.33 -29.31 6.83
N ILE A 689 -13.79 -28.34 6.08
CA ILE A 689 -14.49 -27.77 4.92
C ILE A 689 -14.09 -28.58 3.68
N THR A 690 -15.02 -29.38 3.17
CA THR A 690 -14.76 -30.33 2.07
C THR A 690 -15.11 -29.76 0.69
N SER A 691 -15.90 -28.69 0.63
CA SER A 691 -16.20 -27.97 -0.63
C SER A 691 -16.59 -26.51 -0.41
N THR A 692 -16.40 -25.71 -1.45
CA THR A 692 -16.72 -24.28 -1.48
C THR A 692 -17.62 -23.93 -2.65
N TRP A 693 -18.66 -23.13 -2.42
CA TRP A 693 -19.61 -22.70 -3.45
C TRP A 693 -19.78 -21.19 -3.48
N CYS A 694 -19.45 -20.58 -4.62
CA CYS A 694 -19.70 -19.17 -4.89
C CYS A 694 -21.11 -18.98 -5.46
N MET A 695 -21.79 -17.88 -5.12
CA MET A 695 -23.09 -17.52 -5.67
C MET A 695 -23.37 -16.01 -5.52
N GLY A 696 -24.56 -15.59 -5.96
CA GLY A 696 -24.93 -14.17 -6.02
C GLY A 696 -24.39 -13.50 -7.28
N GLY A 697 -25.09 -12.46 -7.75
CA GLY A 697 -24.76 -11.81 -9.03
C GLY A 697 -23.40 -11.10 -9.04
N GLY A 698 -22.83 -10.80 -7.87
CA GLY A 698 -21.49 -10.25 -7.71
C GLY A 698 -20.37 -11.28 -7.88
N SER A 699 -20.66 -12.57 -7.66
CA SER A 699 -19.68 -13.64 -7.92
C SER A 699 -19.35 -13.82 -9.42
N LEU A 700 -20.23 -13.28 -10.28
CA LEU A 700 -20.08 -13.28 -11.74
C LEU A 700 -19.24 -12.13 -12.28
N THR A 701 -18.73 -11.25 -11.41
CA THR A 701 -17.76 -10.22 -11.79
C THR A 701 -16.43 -10.89 -12.19
N HIS A 702 -15.79 -10.40 -13.26
CA HIS A 702 -14.54 -10.98 -13.77
C HIS A 702 -13.48 -11.05 -12.66
N GLN A 703 -12.75 -12.17 -12.58
CA GLN A 703 -11.78 -12.54 -11.53
C GLN A 703 -12.31 -12.71 -10.10
N TRP A 704 -13.57 -12.38 -9.79
CA TRP A 704 -14.04 -12.39 -8.40
C TRP A 704 -13.84 -13.75 -7.73
N MET A 705 -14.29 -14.84 -8.36
CA MET A 705 -14.12 -16.19 -7.80
C MET A 705 -12.65 -16.58 -7.65
N ARG A 706 -11.78 -16.22 -8.60
CA ARG A 706 -10.35 -16.51 -8.51
C ARG A 706 -9.71 -15.75 -7.35
N LEU A 707 -9.82 -14.43 -7.35
CA LEU A 707 -9.13 -13.58 -6.38
C LEU A 707 -9.72 -13.68 -4.97
N VAL A 708 -11.00 -14.03 -4.83
CA VAL A 708 -11.65 -14.15 -3.52
C VAL A 708 -11.60 -15.58 -2.96
N ALA A 709 -11.76 -16.62 -3.79
CA ALA A 709 -11.92 -17.99 -3.30
C ALA A 709 -10.73 -18.92 -3.59
N ALA A 710 -9.93 -18.66 -4.62
CA ALA A 710 -8.90 -19.62 -5.03
C ALA A 710 -7.72 -19.68 -4.05
N GLN A 711 -7.22 -20.89 -3.83
CA GLN A 711 -5.90 -21.12 -3.27
C GLN A 711 -4.88 -20.92 -4.40
N GLU A 712 -4.28 -19.74 -4.45
CA GLU A 712 -3.15 -19.52 -5.36
C GLU A 712 -1.90 -20.18 -4.74
N GLU A 713 -1.21 -21.01 -5.52
CA GLU A 713 0.11 -21.53 -5.12
C GLU A 713 1.05 -20.33 -4.95
N SER A 714 1.81 -20.30 -3.86
CA SER A 714 2.91 -19.34 -3.73
C SER A 714 3.90 -19.65 -4.87
N SER A 715 3.91 -18.76 -5.87
CA SER A 715 4.81 -18.82 -7.02
C SER A 715 6.28 -18.87 -6.62
#